data_AF-A0AAQ3RE16-F1
#
_entry.id   AF-A0AAQ3RE16-F1
#
_cell.length_a   1.000
_cell.length_b   1.000
_cell.length_c   1.000
_cell.angle_alpha   90.00
_cell.angle_beta   90.00
_cell.angle_gamma   90.00
#
_symmetry.space_group_name_H-M   'P 1'
#
loop_
_entity.id
_entity.type
_entity.pdbx_description
1 polymer ?
#
loop_
_entity_poly.entity_id
_entity_poly.type
_entity_poly.pdbx_seq_one_letter_code
_entity_poly.pdbx_strand_id
1 'polypeptide(L)'
;MKNASLKNLFFPTLSEHKKKVEVNSESTRTNSHSLAYICVGSEREQRREREQVMSKQTYSVCFCWRRRFKLALAEAPSEIKTLFEQYSENEIMTPSHLKRFLVEVQKQEKATEEEAQAIIDSFRHFHRRGVGLNLESFFKYLFSDDNPPLLPSHGVYHDMTLPLSHYFIYTGHNSYLTGNQLSSECSDVPIINALKRGVRVIELDIWPNAAKDDINVLHGNTLTPPVELIRCLRSIKEYAFVASEYPVVITLEDHLTPDLQAKVAEMVANTFGDILFTPNTESVKEFPSPDSLKRRIIISTKPPKEYLGAKEKDKGDDSQHEKGKEDGKASGEDEAWGKEVPSLRGGTIEDYKDNNVDEEDLNDDDESDESDKLPHNVAPEYRRLIAIHAGKPKGGLEECLKVDPDKVRRLSLSEQQLEKAAINHGKQIVRRRPHIGSCAWGFTQRNILRVYPKGTRIDSSNYNPLIGWMHGAQMVAFNMQGYGRSLWLMHGMFRANGGCGYVKKPDFLLETGPDNEVFDPKAKLPVKTTLKVTVYMGEGWYYDFKHTHFDQYSPPDFYTRVGIAGVPSDTVMKKTKAIEDNWLPTWNETFEFPLSVPELALLRIEVHEYDMSEKDDFGGQTCLPIRELRSGIRAIPLNSQKGEKYPSVKLLMRFEFIN
;
A
#
# COMPACT_ATOMS: atom_id res chain seq x y z
N MET A 1 -27.46 -18.47 -76.33
CA MET A 1 -26.17 -17.98 -76.86
C MET A 1 -25.18 -17.85 -75.70
N LYS A 2 -24.09 -18.66 -75.74
CA LYS A 2 -22.75 -18.55 -75.10
C LYS A 2 -22.68 -18.26 -73.56
N ASN A 3 -22.24 -19.24 -72.74
CA ASN A 3 -20.86 -19.51 -72.25
C ASN A 3 -20.25 -18.32 -71.47
N ALA A 4 -19.78 -18.40 -70.21
CA ALA A 4 -18.82 -19.36 -69.62
C ALA A 4 -18.92 -19.47 -68.06
N SER A 5 -18.91 -20.68 -67.49
CA SER A 5 -17.86 -21.36 -66.65
C SER A 5 -17.66 -20.83 -65.20
N LEU A 6 -18.17 -21.47 -64.12
CA LEU A 6 -17.74 -22.69 -63.38
C LEU A 6 -16.38 -22.61 -62.63
N LYS A 7 -16.39 -22.62 -61.27
CA LYS A 7 -16.08 -23.78 -60.38
C LYS A 7 -16.01 -23.44 -58.87
N ASN A 8 -16.54 -24.38 -58.08
CA ASN A 8 -16.62 -24.49 -56.61
C ASN A 8 -15.29 -24.88 -55.92
N LEU A 9 -15.18 -24.67 -54.59
CA LEU A 9 -14.79 -25.66 -53.54
C LEU A 9 -14.60 -24.94 -52.18
N PHE A 10 -15.49 -25.10 -51.20
CA PHE A 10 -15.50 -26.06 -50.06
C PHE A 10 -14.67 -25.65 -48.81
N PHE A 11 -15.40 -25.48 -47.70
CA PHE A 11 -14.92 -25.38 -46.31
C PHE A 11 -14.61 -26.78 -45.73
N PRO A 12 -13.65 -26.92 -44.80
CA PRO A 12 -13.61 -28.07 -43.89
C PRO A 12 -14.08 -27.71 -42.48
N THR A 13 -14.89 -28.62 -41.97
CA THR A 13 -15.44 -28.79 -40.62
C THR A 13 -14.37 -29.20 -39.60
N LEU A 14 -14.52 -28.76 -38.34
CA LEU A 14 -13.79 -29.31 -37.18
C LEU A 14 -14.78 -30.05 -36.29
N SER A 15 -14.61 -31.38 -36.18
CA SER A 15 -15.40 -32.25 -35.33
C SER A 15 -14.85 -32.29 -33.91
N GLU A 16 -15.76 -32.21 -32.94
CA GLU A 16 -15.52 -32.46 -31.52
C GLU A 16 -15.07 -33.90 -31.25
N HIS A 17 -14.02 -34.06 -30.44
CA HIS A 17 -13.73 -35.32 -29.76
C HIS A 17 -13.53 -35.08 -28.27
N LYS A 18 -14.58 -35.41 -27.50
CA LYS A 18 -14.53 -35.67 -26.07
C LYS A 18 -13.56 -36.84 -25.80
N LYS A 19 -12.56 -36.64 -24.95
CA LYS A 19 -11.85 -37.74 -24.29
C LYS A 19 -11.99 -37.64 -22.77
N LYS A 20 -12.57 -38.72 -22.25
CA LYS A 20 -12.77 -39.13 -20.87
C LYS A 20 -11.41 -39.20 -20.15
N VAL A 21 -11.30 -38.60 -18.97
CA VAL A 21 -10.17 -38.80 -18.06
C VAL A 21 -10.53 -39.98 -17.16
N GLU A 22 -9.80 -41.08 -17.32
CA GLU A 22 -9.82 -42.22 -16.39
C GLU A 22 -8.48 -42.22 -15.64
N VAL A 23 -8.58 -42.26 -14.32
CA VAL A 23 -7.46 -42.30 -13.38
C VAL A 23 -6.87 -43.70 -13.40
N ASN A 24 -5.55 -43.82 -13.58
CA ASN A 24 -4.83 -44.97 -13.06
C ASN A 24 -3.35 -44.64 -12.77
N SER A 25 -2.89 -45.25 -11.70
CA SER A 25 -1.64 -45.08 -10.97
C SER A 25 -0.44 -45.81 -11.60
N GLU A 26 0.74 -45.43 -11.09
CA GLU A 26 2.03 -46.16 -11.05
C GLU A 26 3.16 -45.89 -12.07
N SER A 27 4.22 -45.32 -11.48
CA SER A 27 5.66 -45.68 -11.54
C SER A 27 6.53 -45.32 -12.77
N THR A 28 7.44 -44.37 -12.49
CA THR A 28 8.87 -44.32 -12.83
C THR A 28 9.34 -44.75 -14.24
N ARG A 29 9.68 -43.75 -15.06
CA ARG A 29 10.91 -43.74 -15.88
C ARG A 29 11.31 -42.32 -16.26
N THR A 30 12.59 -42.04 -16.02
CA THR A 30 13.34 -40.79 -16.17
C THR A 30 13.22 -40.13 -17.54
N ASN A 31 13.00 -38.81 -17.55
CA ASN A 31 12.75 -38.00 -18.73
C ASN A 31 14.02 -37.18 -19.11
N SER A 32 14.94 -37.78 -19.87
CA SER A 32 16.16 -37.11 -20.36
C SER A 32 15.90 -36.08 -21.47
N HIS A 33 14.70 -36.09 -22.08
CA HIS A 33 14.36 -35.19 -23.19
C HIS A 33 13.82 -33.82 -22.75
N SER A 34 13.27 -33.68 -21.53
CA SER A 34 12.76 -32.38 -21.06
C SER A 34 13.89 -31.43 -20.63
N LEU A 35 15.02 -31.97 -20.14
CA LEU A 35 16.20 -31.20 -19.75
C LEU A 35 16.91 -30.55 -20.95
N ALA A 36 16.89 -31.20 -22.12
CA ALA A 36 17.53 -30.67 -23.33
C ALA A 36 16.82 -29.42 -23.87
N TYR A 37 15.48 -29.36 -23.77
CA TYR A 37 14.72 -28.17 -24.21
C TYR A 37 14.87 -26.97 -23.27
N ILE A 38 15.03 -27.22 -21.96
CA ILE A 38 15.32 -26.17 -20.96
C ILE A 38 16.75 -25.61 -21.15
N CYS A 39 17.74 -26.47 -21.40
CA CYS A 39 19.13 -26.04 -21.69
C CYS A 39 19.25 -25.19 -22.96
N VAL A 40 18.55 -25.54 -24.04
CA VAL A 40 18.58 -24.77 -25.29
C VAL A 40 17.85 -23.42 -25.13
N GLY A 41 16.85 -23.36 -24.25
CA GLY A 41 16.19 -22.12 -23.83
C GLY A 41 17.16 -21.17 -23.13
N SER A 42 17.86 -21.64 -22.10
CA SER A 42 18.78 -20.79 -21.32
C SER A 42 20.04 -20.38 -22.11
N GLU A 43 20.58 -21.22 -22.99
CA GLU A 43 21.72 -20.84 -23.84
C GLU A 43 21.35 -19.77 -24.88
N ARG A 44 20.12 -19.80 -25.42
CA ARG A 44 19.61 -18.76 -26.34
C ARG A 44 19.32 -17.45 -25.63
N GLU A 45 18.81 -17.51 -24.41
CA GLU A 45 18.61 -16.34 -23.54
C GLU A 45 19.93 -15.71 -23.13
N GLN A 46 20.91 -16.52 -22.69
CA GLN A 46 22.27 -16.06 -22.37
C GLN A 46 23.02 -15.51 -23.59
N ARG A 47 22.82 -16.10 -24.78
CA ARG A 47 23.39 -15.57 -26.02
C ARG A 47 22.75 -14.24 -26.39
N ARG A 48 21.43 -14.09 -26.21
CA ARG A 48 20.74 -12.80 -26.36
C ARG A 48 21.24 -11.77 -25.34
N GLU A 49 21.34 -12.10 -24.06
CA GLU A 49 21.89 -11.23 -23.02
C GLU A 49 23.33 -10.80 -23.36
N ARG A 50 24.20 -11.74 -23.74
CA ARG A 50 25.59 -11.44 -24.15
C ARG A 50 25.67 -10.62 -25.44
N GLU A 51 24.79 -10.85 -26.42
CA GLU A 51 24.73 -10.10 -27.68
C GLU A 51 24.14 -8.68 -27.47
N GLN A 52 23.21 -8.50 -26.53
CA GLN A 52 22.65 -7.20 -26.14
C GLN A 52 23.65 -6.38 -25.32
N VAL A 53 24.43 -7.02 -24.43
CA VAL A 53 25.41 -6.39 -23.53
C VAL A 53 26.71 -6.00 -24.25
N MET A 54 27.08 -6.66 -25.34
CA MET A 54 28.22 -6.26 -26.19
C MET A 54 27.87 -5.14 -27.19
N SER A 55 26.64 -4.60 -27.16
CA SER A 55 26.19 -3.57 -28.08
C SER A 55 26.70 -2.18 -27.66
N LYS A 56 27.28 -1.44 -28.62
CA LYS A 56 27.61 -0.02 -28.42
C LYS A 56 26.32 0.78 -28.51
N GLN A 57 25.92 1.44 -27.44
CA GLN A 57 24.84 2.41 -27.49
C GLN A 57 25.34 3.66 -28.22
N THR A 58 24.58 4.14 -29.20
CA THR A 58 24.94 5.32 -30.00
C THR A 58 23.88 6.39 -29.79
N TYR A 59 24.30 7.54 -29.27
CA TYR A 59 23.45 8.69 -29.01
C TYR A 59 23.74 9.76 -30.07
N SER A 60 22.69 10.37 -30.61
CA SER A 60 22.84 11.40 -31.66
C SER A 60 22.83 12.78 -31.02
N VAL A 61 23.96 13.47 -31.05
CA VAL A 61 24.14 14.80 -30.45
C VAL A 61 24.24 15.80 -31.59
N CYS A 62 23.19 16.58 -31.81
CA CYS A 62 23.03 17.42 -33.00
C CYS A 62 23.08 16.61 -34.33
N PHE A 63 22.57 17.17 -35.43
CA PHE A 63 22.34 16.45 -36.70
C PHE A 63 23.55 15.71 -37.32
N CYS A 64 24.77 15.89 -36.79
CA CYS A 64 26.01 15.40 -37.37
C CYS A 64 26.91 14.60 -36.41
N TRP A 65 26.70 14.63 -35.08
CA TRP A 65 27.61 13.96 -34.13
C TRP A 65 26.96 12.78 -33.42
N ARG A 66 27.76 11.74 -33.20
CA ARG A 66 27.32 10.50 -32.55
C ARG A 66 28.27 10.19 -31.40
N ARG A 67 27.75 10.19 -30.18
CA ARG A 67 28.47 9.66 -29.00
C ARG A 67 28.24 8.16 -28.93
N ARG A 68 29.27 7.40 -28.56
CA ARG A 68 29.19 5.94 -28.44
C ARG A 68 29.67 5.49 -27.08
N PHE A 69 28.83 4.76 -26.37
CA PHE A 69 29.13 4.20 -25.06
C PHE A 69 29.09 2.68 -25.12
N LYS A 70 29.96 2.04 -24.34
CA LYS A 70 29.93 0.59 -24.16
C LYS A 70 29.06 0.31 -22.94
N LEU A 71 28.08 -0.57 -23.08
CA LEU A 71 27.39 -1.12 -21.93
C LEU A 71 28.36 -2.10 -21.24
N ALA A 72 28.77 -1.79 -20.02
CA ALA A 72 29.64 -2.67 -19.24
C ALA A 72 28.83 -3.88 -18.72
N LEU A 73 29.51 -4.99 -18.45
CA LEU A 73 28.94 -6.07 -17.65
C LEU A 73 28.93 -5.62 -16.19
N ALA A 74 27.88 -5.93 -15.44
CA ALA A 74 27.85 -5.70 -14.01
C ALA A 74 28.99 -6.51 -13.34
N GLU A 75 29.93 -5.79 -12.73
CA GLU A 75 31.01 -6.39 -11.95
C GLU A 75 30.74 -6.18 -10.46
N ALA A 76 31.15 -7.16 -9.65
CA ALA A 76 31.07 -7.03 -8.20
C ALA A 76 31.89 -5.82 -7.71
N PRO A 77 31.33 -4.96 -6.84
CA PRO A 77 32.07 -3.89 -6.19
C PRO A 77 33.28 -4.43 -5.42
N SER A 78 34.34 -3.62 -5.25
CA SER A 78 35.60 -4.04 -4.60
C SER A 78 35.40 -4.60 -3.20
N GLU A 79 34.48 -4.03 -2.42
CA GLU A 79 34.12 -4.54 -1.09
C GLU A 79 33.51 -5.94 -1.15
N ILE A 80 32.66 -6.22 -2.16
CA ILE A 80 32.07 -7.54 -2.36
C ILE A 80 33.12 -8.55 -2.83
N LYS A 81 34.07 -8.14 -3.68
CA LYS A 81 35.22 -8.96 -4.09
C LYS A 81 36.06 -9.37 -2.87
N THR A 82 36.43 -8.39 -2.05
CA THR A 82 37.19 -8.61 -0.80
C THR A 82 36.43 -9.52 0.18
N LEU A 83 35.11 -9.32 0.28
CA LEU A 83 34.27 -10.16 1.12
C LEU A 83 34.22 -11.60 0.63
N PHE A 84 34.09 -11.80 -0.69
CA PHE A 84 34.10 -13.15 -1.27
C PHE A 84 35.42 -13.88 -0.97
N GLU A 85 36.56 -13.21 -1.07
CA GLU A 85 37.88 -13.78 -0.77
C GLU A 85 38.00 -14.25 0.69
N GLN A 86 37.37 -13.55 1.65
CA GLN A 86 37.35 -13.95 3.06
C GLN A 86 36.53 -15.24 3.33
N TYR A 87 35.57 -15.54 2.46
CA TYR A 87 34.67 -16.68 2.57
C TYR A 87 34.84 -17.66 1.40
N SER A 88 36.03 -17.71 0.79
CA SER A 88 36.34 -18.68 -0.24
C SER A 88 37.76 -19.23 -0.08
N GLU A 89 37.99 -20.40 -0.65
CA GLU A 89 39.31 -21.01 -0.74
C GLU A 89 39.53 -21.40 -2.20
N ASN A 90 40.70 -21.07 -2.76
CA ASN A 90 40.99 -21.28 -4.19
C ASN A 90 39.89 -20.68 -5.11
N GLU A 91 39.39 -19.49 -4.78
CA GLU A 91 38.32 -18.77 -5.50
C GLU A 91 36.96 -19.49 -5.53
N ILE A 92 36.73 -20.46 -4.63
CA ILE A 92 35.49 -21.22 -4.54
C ILE A 92 34.92 -21.13 -3.11
N MET A 93 33.65 -20.72 -3.02
CA MET A 93 32.84 -20.73 -1.81
C MET A 93 32.04 -22.04 -1.76
N THR A 94 32.46 -22.95 -0.87
CA THR A 94 31.78 -24.24 -0.60
C THR A 94 30.48 -24.01 0.20
N PRO A 95 29.62 -25.04 0.37
CA PRO A 95 28.42 -24.93 1.21
C PRO A 95 28.73 -24.48 2.63
N SER A 96 29.79 -25.01 3.24
CA SER A 96 30.22 -24.63 4.59
C SER A 96 30.68 -23.17 4.66
N HIS A 97 31.38 -22.68 3.61
CA HIS A 97 31.76 -21.27 3.51
C HIS A 97 30.55 -20.35 3.33
N LEU A 98 29.61 -20.73 2.46
CA LEU A 98 28.39 -19.95 2.23
C LEU A 98 27.53 -19.91 3.49
N LYS A 99 27.36 -21.02 4.21
CA LYS A 99 26.70 -21.05 5.53
C LYS A 99 27.34 -20.04 6.48
N ARG A 100 28.67 -20.01 6.57
CA ARG A 100 29.38 -19.04 7.41
C ARG A 100 29.07 -17.59 6.99
N PHE A 101 29.04 -17.31 5.69
CA PHE A 101 28.61 -15.99 5.16
C PHE A 101 27.15 -15.66 5.54
N LEU A 102 26.23 -16.63 5.44
CA LEU A 102 24.83 -16.44 5.80
C LEU A 102 24.67 -16.10 7.29
N VAL A 103 25.42 -16.77 8.16
CA VAL A 103 25.40 -16.51 9.60
C VAL A 103 26.08 -15.16 9.93
N GLU A 104 27.31 -14.96 9.50
CA GLU A 104 28.15 -13.85 9.97
C GLU A 104 27.80 -12.52 9.31
N VAL A 105 27.52 -12.52 7.99
CA VAL A 105 27.23 -11.32 7.20
C VAL A 105 25.73 -11.11 7.03
N GLN A 106 24.99 -12.16 6.65
CA GLN A 106 23.54 -12.06 6.42
C GLN A 106 22.72 -12.10 7.71
N LYS A 107 23.36 -12.33 8.87
CA LYS A 107 22.74 -12.46 10.20
C LYS A 107 21.61 -13.48 10.24
N GLN A 108 21.77 -14.57 9.49
CA GLN A 108 20.84 -15.69 9.46
C GLN A 108 21.34 -16.77 10.42
N GLU A 109 21.12 -16.59 11.73
CA GLU A 109 21.67 -17.47 12.78
C GLU A 109 21.29 -18.94 12.63
N LYS A 110 20.10 -19.21 12.05
CA LYS A 110 19.58 -20.56 11.82
C LYS A 110 19.97 -21.16 10.47
N ALA A 111 20.85 -20.49 9.70
CA ALA A 111 21.24 -20.97 8.38
C ALA A 111 21.92 -22.35 8.47
N THR A 112 21.44 -23.27 7.64
CA THR A 112 21.91 -24.65 7.56
C THR A 112 22.83 -24.86 6.38
N GLU A 113 23.58 -25.96 6.40
CA GLU A 113 24.46 -26.31 5.28
C GLU A 113 23.65 -26.83 4.08
N GLU A 114 22.49 -27.44 4.34
CA GLU A 114 21.51 -27.87 3.36
C GLU A 114 20.91 -26.68 2.60
N GLU A 115 20.56 -25.60 3.30
CA GLU A 115 20.10 -24.35 2.67
C GLU A 115 21.20 -23.72 1.82
N ALA A 116 22.45 -23.68 2.33
CA ALA A 116 23.59 -23.21 1.55
C ALA A 116 23.81 -24.07 0.30
N GLN A 117 23.73 -25.40 0.41
CA GLN A 117 23.84 -26.30 -0.73
C GLN A 117 22.71 -26.07 -1.74
N ALA A 118 21.47 -25.84 -1.30
CA ALA A 118 20.33 -25.56 -2.17
C ALA A 118 20.53 -24.25 -2.95
N ILE A 119 21.09 -23.20 -2.33
CA ILE A 119 21.49 -21.97 -3.02
C ILE A 119 22.56 -22.29 -4.06
N ILE A 120 23.61 -23.02 -3.71
CA ILE A 120 24.66 -23.38 -4.67
C ILE A 120 24.07 -24.17 -5.85
N ASP A 121 23.13 -25.07 -5.57
CA ASP A 121 22.48 -25.90 -6.56
C ASP A 121 21.64 -25.11 -7.56
N SER A 122 20.98 -24.01 -7.14
CA SER A 122 20.18 -23.17 -8.03
C SER A 122 21.03 -22.47 -9.10
N PHE A 123 22.32 -22.27 -8.86
CA PHE A 123 23.27 -21.66 -9.81
C PHE A 123 24.08 -22.68 -10.63
N ARG A 124 23.81 -24.00 -10.49
CA ARG A 124 24.56 -25.05 -11.21
C ARG A 124 24.37 -25.05 -12.72
N HIS A 125 23.27 -24.48 -13.23
CA HIS A 125 23.08 -24.32 -14.68
C HIS A 125 24.17 -23.48 -15.35
N PHE A 126 24.91 -22.67 -14.59
CA PHE A 126 26.02 -21.86 -15.09
C PHE A 126 27.39 -22.56 -15.03
N HIS A 127 27.54 -23.67 -14.29
CA HIS A 127 28.81 -24.38 -14.12
C HIS A 127 28.67 -25.92 -14.14
N ARG A 128 29.37 -26.57 -15.08
CA ARG A 128 29.40 -28.04 -15.25
C ARG A 128 30.10 -28.81 -14.12
N ARG A 129 30.62 -28.14 -13.08
CA ARG A 129 31.38 -28.75 -11.97
C ARG A 129 30.86 -28.21 -10.63
N GLY A 130 29.78 -28.81 -10.12
CA GLY A 130 29.09 -28.37 -8.91
C GLY A 130 29.84 -28.68 -7.61
N VAL A 131 30.75 -27.79 -7.20
CA VAL A 131 31.47 -27.88 -5.91
C VAL A 131 31.30 -26.61 -5.05
N GLY A 132 30.95 -25.46 -5.63
CA GLY A 132 30.74 -24.21 -4.90
C GLY A 132 30.46 -23.02 -5.81
N LEU A 133 30.32 -21.82 -5.23
CA LEU A 133 30.17 -20.56 -5.95
C LEU A 133 31.54 -19.93 -6.21
N ASN A 134 31.81 -19.52 -7.44
CA ASN A 134 32.85 -18.53 -7.71
C ASN A 134 32.30 -17.10 -7.51
N LEU A 135 33.17 -16.10 -7.67
CA LEU A 135 32.79 -14.69 -7.50
C LEU A 135 31.59 -14.28 -8.36
N GLU A 136 31.55 -14.68 -9.64
CA GLU A 136 30.46 -14.34 -10.56
C GLU A 136 29.12 -14.93 -10.09
N SER A 137 29.11 -16.21 -9.71
CA SER A 137 27.89 -16.89 -9.25
C SER A 137 27.44 -16.37 -7.88
N PHE A 138 28.38 -16.06 -6.98
CA PHE A 138 28.08 -15.42 -5.70
C PHE A 138 27.46 -14.04 -5.88
N PHE A 139 28.02 -13.22 -6.77
CA PHE A 139 27.49 -11.90 -7.07
C PHE A 139 26.07 -11.96 -7.69
N LYS A 140 25.83 -12.92 -8.60
CA LYS A 140 24.50 -13.21 -9.13
C LYS A 140 23.51 -13.63 -8.04
N TYR A 141 23.95 -14.47 -7.09
CA TYR A 141 23.14 -14.81 -5.93
C TYR A 141 22.76 -13.58 -5.11
N LEU A 142 23.69 -12.65 -4.87
CA LEU A 142 23.39 -11.45 -4.09
C LEU A 142 22.28 -10.59 -4.71
N PHE A 143 22.15 -10.57 -6.04
CA PHE A 143 21.10 -9.86 -6.80
C PHE A 143 19.84 -10.69 -7.10
N SER A 144 19.87 -11.98 -6.79
CA SER A 144 18.77 -12.90 -7.09
C SER A 144 17.52 -12.58 -6.25
N ASP A 145 16.36 -13.03 -6.74
CA ASP A 145 15.10 -12.93 -5.99
C ASP A 145 15.09 -13.83 -4.73
N ASP A 146 16.07 -14.74 -4.59
CA ASP A 146 16.28 -15.57 -3.40
C ASP A 146 16.96 -14.79 -2.25
N ASN A 147 17.43 -13.56 -2.51
CA ASN A 147 18.03 -12.67 -1.53
C ASN A 147 17.21 -11.38 -1.26
N PRO A 148 15.89 -11.48 -0.96
CA PRO A 148 15.03 -10.31 -0.80
C PRO A 148 15.30 -9.57 0.52
N PRO A 149 14.92 -8.28 0.64
CA PRO A 149 15.16 -7.49 1.84
C PRO A 149 14.18 -7.79 2.97
N LEU A 150 13.00 -8.30 2.63
CA LEU A 150 11.98 -8.79 3.55
C LEU A 150 11.93 -10.30 3.41
N LEU A 151 11.63 -11.05 4.48
CA LEU A 151 11.56 -12.51 4.42
C LEU A 151 10.13 -12.97 4.05
N PRO A 152 9.86 -13.46 2.83
CA PRO A 152 8.49 -13.85 2.44
C PRO A 152 8.01 -15.11 3.17
N SER A 153 8.93 -15.97 3.60
CA SER A 153 8.63 -17.25 4.23
C SER A 153 8.10 -17.14 5.66
N HIS A 154 8.13 -15.96 6.30
CA HIS A 154 7.53 -15.79 7.62
C HIS A 154 6.00 -15.86 7.59
N GLY A 155 5.37 -15.67 6.43
CA GLY A 155 3.91 -15.55 6.36
C GLY A 155 3.39 -14.52 7.36
N VAL A 156 2.24 -14.81 7.95
CA VAL A 156 1.67 -14.00 9.03
C VAL A 156 2.24 -14.48 10.35
N TYR A 157 2.90 -13.59 11.10
CA TYR A 157 3.63 -13.94 12.32
C TYR A 157 3.26 -13.08 13.53
N HIS A 158 2.57 -11.95 13.33
CA HIS A 158 1.99 -11.22 14.45
C HIS A 158 0.94 -12.07 15.14
N ASP A 159 0.70 -11.81 16.43
CA ASP A 159 -0.48 -12.34 17.11
C ASP A 159 -1.72 -11.77 16.43
N MET A 160 -2.54 -12.62 15.82
CA MET A 160 -3.77 -12.27 15.09
C MET A 160 -5.04 -12.52 15.92
N THR A 161 -4.88 -12.85 17.21
CA THR A 161 -5.98 -13.18 18.14
C THR A 161 -6.47 -11.99 18.95
N LEU A 162 -5.81 -10.83 18.85
CA LEU A 162 -6.20 -9.59 19.51
C LEU A 162 -7.38 -8.90 18.78
N PRO A 163 -8.09 -7.95 19.42
CA PRO A 163 -9.21 -7.23 18.80
C PRO A 163 -8.81 -6.47 17.53
N LEU A 164 -9.73 -6.29 16.56
CA LEU A 164 -9.48 -5.50 15.34
C LEU A 164 -8.92 -4.09 15.62
N SER A 165 -9.30 -3.46 16.74
CA SER A 165 -8.77 -2.14 17.13
C SER A 165 -7.26 -2.13 17.41
N HIS A 166 -6.62 -3.30 17.56
CA HIS A 166 -5.18 -3.44 17.84
C HIS A 166 -4.32 -3.50 16.57
N TYR A 167 -4.91 -3.41 15.38
CA TYR A 167 -4.20 -3.50 14.11
C TYR A 167 -4.37 -2.22 13.29
N PHE A 168 -3.31 -1.81 12.61
CA PHE A 168 -3.43 -0.99 11.42
C PHE A 168 -4.01 -1.84 10.28
N ILE A 169 -4.98 -1.29 9.56
CA ILE A 169 -5.76 -2.01 8.54
C ILE A 169 -5.58 -1.31 7.20
N TYR A 170 -5.22 -2.07 6.18
CA TYR A 170 -5.00 -1.56 4.83
C TYR A 170 -6.32 -1.04 4.25
N THR A 171 -6.49 0.27 4.16
CA THR A 171 -7.80 0.92 3.94
C THR A 171 -7.83 1.75 2.66
N GLY A 172 -8.77 1.46 1.76
CA GLY A 172 -9.09 2.28 0.59
C GLY A 172 -10.10 3.39 0.90
N HIS A 173 -10.00 4.50 0.18
CA HIS A 173 -10.97 5.60 0.16
C HIS A 173 -11.63 5.65 -1.23
N ASN A 174 -12.95 5.86 -1.28
CA ASN A 174 -13.75 5.92 -2.52
C ASN A 174 -13.31 4.86 -3.54
N SER A 175 -13.33 3.59 -3.10
CA SER A 175 -12.62 2.48 -3.75
C SER A 175 -13.16 2.12 -5.14
N TYR A 176 -14.26 2.73 -5.54
CA TYR A 176 -14.93 2.59 -6.82
C TYR A 176 -14.42 3.60 -7.87
N LEU A 177 -13.69 4.65 -7.49
CA LEU A 177 -13.22 5.68 -8.42
C LEU A 177 -12.00 5.21 -9.23
N THR A 178 -12.05 5.44 -10.54
CA THR A 178 -10.95 5.12 -11.47
C THR A 178 -9.89 6.21 -11.56
N GLY A 179 -10.20 7.43 -11.12
CA GLY A 179 -9.29 8.58 -11.16
C GLY A 179 -9.69 9.67 -10.16
N ASN A 180 -9.92 10.88 -10.67
CA ASN A 180 -10.24 12.07 -9.87
C ASN A 180 -11.63 12.01 -9.19
N GLN A 181 -11.86 12.86 -8.19
CA GLN A 181 -13.09 12.87 -7.39
C GLN A 181 -14.30 13.53 -8.07
N LEU A 182 -14.14 14.23 -9.21
CA LEU A 182 -15.21 15.05 -9.78
C LEU A 182 -15.87 14.46 -11.03
N SER A 183 -15.10 13.79 -11.87
CA SER A 183 -15.54 13.40 -13.23
C SER A 183 -15.03 12.04 -13.68
N SER A 184 -14.20 11.36 -12.90
CA SER A 184 -13.77 10.01 -13.27
C SER A 184 -14.91 9.00 -13.18
N GLU A 185 -14.81 7.92 -13.96
CA GLU A 185 -15.81 6.86 -13.94
C GLU A 185 -15.74 6.04 -12.66
N CYS A 186 -16.89 5.57 -12.19
CA CYS A 186 -16.98 4.57 -11.13
C CYS A 186 -16.92 3.16 -11.75
N SER A 187 -16.19 2.25 -11.12
CA SER A 187 -16.00 0.88 -11.60
C SER A 187 -15.65 -0.07 -10.45
N ASP A 188 -15.84 -1.36 -10.69
CA ASP A 188 -15.35 -2.42 -9.81
C ASP A 188 -13.87 -2.74 -10.00
N VAL A 189 -13.24 -2.28 -11.10
CA VAL A 189 -11.82 -2.55 -11.40
C VAL A 189 -10.86 -2.02 -10.32
N PRO A 190 -10.99 -0.77 -9.81
CA PRO A 190 -10.13 -0.29 -8.73
C PRO A 190 -10.32 -1.11 -7.43
N ILE A 191 -11.53 -1.60 -7.15
CA ILE A 191 -11.81 -2.50 -6.02
C ILE A 191 -11.06 -3.83 -6.18
N ILE A 192 -11.11 -4.44 -7.37
CA ILE A 192 -10.39 -5.68 -7.68
C ILE A 192 -8.88 -5.49 -7.49
N ASN A 193 -8.34 -4.39 -8.00
CA ASN A 193 -6.93 -4.06 -7.90
C ASN A 193 -6.50 -3.82 -6.45
N ALA A 194 -7.33 -3.13 -5.66
CA ALA A 194 -7.12 -2.92 -4.23
C ALA A 194 -7.06 -4.26 -3.47
N LEU A 195 -8.04 -5.15 -3.68
CA LEU A 195 -8.10 -6.46 -3.03
C LEU A 195 -6.91 -7.36 -3.41
N LYS A 196 -6.50 -7.38 -4.68
CA LYS A 196 -5.30 -8.11 -5.14
C LYS A 196 -4.01 -7.58 -4.53
N ARG A 197 -3.96 -6.30 -4.15
CA ARG A 197 -2.83 -5.68 -3.42
C ARG A 197 -2.85 -5.94 -1.91
N GLY A 198 -3.92 -6.54 -1.38
CA GLY A 198 -4.07 -6.83 0.05
C GLY A 198 -4.88 -5.80 0.84
N VAL A 199 -5.51 -4.79 0.19
CA VAL A 199 -6.43 -3.85 0.87
C VAL A 199 -7.56 -4.62 1.55
N ARG A 200 -7.86 -4.30 2.82
CA ARG A 200 -8.85 -4.99 3.67
C ARG A 200 -10.08 -4.15 3.99
N VAL A 201 -10.07 -2.85 3.70
CA VAL A 201 -11.26 -2.00 3.83
C VAL A 201 -11.59 -1.38 2.47
N ILE A 202 -12.79 -1.64 1.98
CA ILE A 202 -13.33 -1.12 0.71
C ILE A 202 -14.47 -0.17 1.03
N GLU A 203 -14.44 1.01 0.45
CA GLU A 203 -15.49 2.03 0.59
C GLU A 203 -16.41 2.07 -0.62
N LEU A 204 -17.72 2.11 -0.36
CA LEU A 204 -18.77 2.25 -1.37
C LEU A 204 -19.78 3.31 -0.91
N ASP A 205 -19.99 4.31 -1.76
CA ASP A 205 -20.97 5.37 -1.50
C ASP A 205 -22.24 5.02 -2.26
N ILE A 206 -23.29 4.66 -1.53
CA ILE A 206 -24.49 4.07 -2.09
C ILE A 206 -25.61 5.11 -2.20
N TRP A 207 -26.13 5.24 -3.42
CA TRP A 207 -27.15 6.22 -3.78
C TRP A 207 -28.29 5.55 -4.55
N PRO A 208 -29.51 6.09 -4.49
CA PRO A 208 -30.59 5.64 -5.37
C PRO A 208 -30.21 5.85 -6.83
N ASN A 209 -30.56 4.90 -7.70
CA ASN A 209 -30.49 5.10 -9.14
C ASN A 209 -31.50 6.18 -9.59
N ALA A 210 -31.44 6.57 -10.87
CA ALA A 210 -32.32 7.62 -11.41
C ALA A 210 -33.82 7.29 -11.29
N ALA A 211 -34.19 6.01 -11.36
CA ALA A 211 -35.56 5.53 -11.20
C ALA A 211 -36.00 5.36 -9.73
N LYS A 212 -35.07 5.51 -8.76
CA LYS A 212 -35.26 5.30 -7.32
C LYS A 212 -35.76 3.91 -6.93
N ASP A 213 -35.48 2.91 -7.76
CA ASP A 213 -35.86 1.50 -7.56
C ASP A 213 -34.66 0.56 -7.41
N ASP A 214 -33.44 1.06 -7.61
CA ASP A 214 -32.19 0.31 -7.47
C ASP A 214 -31.04 1.16 -6.89
N ILE A 215 -29.90 0.53 -6.62
CA ILE A 215 -28.76 1.14 -5.93
C ILE A 215 -27.53 1.23 -6.85
N ASN A 216 -27.02 2.46 -6.97
CA ASN A 216 -25.77 2.78 -7.63
C ASN A 216 -24.69 3.14 -6.61
N VAL A 217 -23.44 2.99 -7.04
CA VAL A 217 -22.25 3.49 -6.37
C VAL A 217 -21.69 4.65 -7.18
N LEU A 218 -21.59 5.82 -6.56
CA LEU A 218 -21.01 7.04 -7.14
C LEU A 218 -20.59 8.04 -6.07
N HIS A 219 -19.77 9.01 -6.46
CA HIS A 219 -19.46 10.14 -5.60
C HIS A 219 -20.57 11.20 -5.74
N GLY A 220 -21.34 11.40 -4.66
CA GLY A 220 -22.50 12.27 -4.64
C GLY A 220 -22.17 13.71 -5.03
N ASN A 221 -23.14 14.42 -5.62
CA ASN A 221 -22.99 15.83 -6.02
C ASN A 221 -21.83 16.09 -7.00
N THR A 222 -21.39 15.08 -7.75
CA THR A 222 -20.35 15.20 -8.78
C THR A 222 -20.80 14.67 -10.14
N LEU A 223 -19.91 14.73 -11.14
CA LEU A 223 -20.15 14.27 -12.51
C LEU A 223 -19.63 12.84 -12.74
N THR A 224 -19.29 12.09 -11.68
CA THR A 224 -18.78 10.71 -11.81
C THR A 224 -19.89 9.78 -12.31
N PRO A 225 -19.73 9.12 -13.49
CA PRO A 225 -20.69 8.11 -13.93
C PRO A 225 -20.80 6.94 -12.95
N PRO A 226 -22.02 6.49 -12.58
CA PRO A 226 -22.22 5.49 -11.55
C PRO A 226 -21.90 4.06 -12.01
N VAL A 227 -21.70 3.16 -11.04
CA VAL A 227 -21.65 1.70 -11.24
C VAL A 227 -22.69 1.01 -10.36
N GLU A 228 -23.32 -0.06 -10.85
CA GLU A 228 -24.32 -0.80 -10.07
C GLU A 228 -23.70 -1.43 -8.81
N LEU A 229 -24.38 -1.34 -7.66
CA LEU A 229 -23.89 -1.91 -6.40
C LEU A 229 -23.62 -3.41 -6.51
N ILE A 230 -24.51 -4.17 -7.17
CA ILE A 230 -24.38 -5.62 -7.29
C ILE A 230 -23.08 -6.04 -8.00
N ARG A 231 -22.60 -5.22 -8.95
CA ARG A 231 -21.34 -5.46 -9.64
C ARG A 231 -20.16 -5.34 -8.69
N CYS A 232 -20.14 -4.28 -7.86
CA CYS A 232 -19.13 -4.09 -6.83
C CYS A 232 -19.14 -5.24 -5.81
N LEU A 233 -20.32 -5.64 -5.31
CA LEU A 233 -20.44 -6.73 -4.32
C LEU A 233 -19.95 -8.08 -4.87
N ARG A 234 -20.26 -8.40 -6.14
CA ARG A 234 -19.78 -9.62 -6.81
C ARG A 234 -18.25 -9.64 -6.94
N SER A 235 -17.66 -8.52 -7.36
CA SER A 235 -16.21 -8.37 -7.46
C SER A 235 -15.54 -8.46 -6.08
N ILE A 236 -16.14 -7.89 -5.04
CA ILE A 236 -15.64 -8.08 -3.66
C ILE A 236 -15.69 -9.56 -3.27
N LYS A 237 -16.81 -10.26 -3.51
CA LYS A 237 -16.94 -11.70 -3.18
C LYS A 237 -15.85 -12.56 -3.83
N GLU A 238 -15.56 -12.29 -5.11
CA GLU A 238 -14.58 -13.05 -5.89
C GLU A 238 -13.14 -12.80 -5.41
N TYR A 239 -12.79 -11.54 -5.10
CA TYR A 239 -11.40 -11.14 -4.84
C TYR A 239 -11.05 -10.92 -3.37
N ALA A 240 -12.04 -10.92 -2.46
CA ALA A 240 -11.85 -10.57 -1.04
C ALA A 240 -10.67 -11.30 -0.41
N PHE A 241 -10.50 -12.59 -0.70
CA PHE A 241 -9.52 -13.44 -0.03
C PHE A 241 -8.38 -13.94 -0.92
N VAL A 242 -8.14 -13.31 -2.07
CA VAL A 242 -7.08 -13.72 -3.01
C VAL A 242 -5.68 -13.41 -2.45
N ALA A 243 -5.51 -12.24 -1.84
CA ALA A 243 -4.22 -11.80 -1.29
C ALA A 243 -4.04 -12.15 0.20
N SER A 244 -5.13 -12.39 0.93
CA SER A 244 -5.14 -12.59 2.38
C SER A 244 -6.40 -13.32 2.83
N GLU A 245 -6.27 -14.25 3.77
CA GLU A 245 -7.40 -14.96 4.38
C GLU A 245 -8.11 -14.16 5.49
N TYR A 246 -7.54 -13.03 5.91
CA TYR A 246 -8.11 -12.16 6.94
C TYR A 246 -9.31 -11.34 6.43
N PRO A 247 -10.21 -10.89 7.33
CA PRO A 247 -11.48 -10.30 6.96
C PRO A 247 -11.37 -9.10 6.01
N VAL A 248 -12.44 -8.86 5.25
CA VAL A 248 -12.64 -7.62 4.48
C VAL A 248 -13.79 -6.84 5.10
N VAL A 249 -13.56 -5.56 5.38
CA VAL A 249 -14.57 -4.61 5.83
C VAL A 249 -15.09 -3.82 4.63
N ILE A 250 -16.40 -3.77 4.44
CA ILE A 250 -17.05 -2.87 3.49
C ILE A 250 -17.61 -1.70 4.30
N THR A 251 -17.09 -0.51 4.06
CA THR A 251 -17.66 0.73 4.61
C THR A 251 -18.67 1.29 3.64
N LEU A 252 -19.92 1.44 4.08
CA LEU A 252 -20.98 2.03 3.27
C LEU A 252 -21.19 3.48 3.70
N GLU A 253 -21.12 4.41 2.76
CA GLU A 253 -21.66 5.75 2.91
C GLU A 253 -23.08 5.77 2.35
N ASP A 254 -24.06 5.81 3.25
CA ASP A 254 -25.45 5.46 2.96
C ASP A 254 -26.34 6.69 2.76
N HIS A 255 -26.80 6.89 1.52
CA HIS A 255 -27.70 7.97 1.09
C HIS A 255 -29.08 7.45 0.66
N LEU A 256 -29.49 6.29 1.20
CA LEU A 256 -30.68 5.55 0.75
C LEU A 256 -31.91 5.79 1.63
N THR A 257 -33.09 5.59 1.02
CA THR A 257 -34.35 5.46 1.76
C THR A 257 -34.43 4.10 2.48
N PRO A 258 -35.29 3.94 3.50
CA PRO A 258 -35.41 2.67 4.22
C PRO A 258 -35.76 1.44 3.34
N ASP A 259 -36.57 1.62 2.30
CA ASP A 259 -36.91 0.53 1.36
C ASP A 259 -35.69 0.09 0.55
N LEU A 260 -34.86 1.05 0.11
CA LEU A 260 -33.61 0.76 -0.58
C LEU A 260 -32.56 0.17 0.36
N GLN A 261 -32.54 0.57 1.64
CA GLN A 261 -31.71 -0.08 2.67
C GLN A 261 -32.09 -1.56 2.86
N ALA A 262 -33.38 -1.89 2.88
CA ALA A 262 -33.85 -3.27 2.92
C ALA A 262 -33.39 -4.05 1.67
N LYS A 263 -33.47 -3.43 0.48
CA LYS A 263 -32.93 -4.00 -0.77
C LYS A 263 -31.42 -4.23 -0.70
N VAL A 264 -30.64 -3.29 -0.15
CA VAL A 264 -29.20 -3.50 0.09
C VAL A 264 -28.97 -4.67 1.04
N ALA A 265 -29.78 -4.80 2.09
CA ALA A 265 -29.65 -5.90 3.02
C ALA A 265 -29.85 -7.26 2.33
N GLU A 266 -30.86 -7.37 1.47
CA GLU A 266 -31.10 -8.53 0.64
C GLU A 266 -29.94 -8.79 -0.33
N MET A 267 -29.46 -7.77 -1.05
CA MET A 267 -28.35 -7.90 -2.00
C MET A 267 -27.06 -8.38 -1.32
N VAL A 268 -26.73 -7.83 -0.15
CA VAL A 268 -25.55 -8.20 0.64
C VAL A 268 -25.69 -9.62 1.17
N ALA A 269 -26.85 -9.99 1.74
CA ALA A 269 -27.13 -11.33 2.24
C ALA A 269 -27.06 -12.38 1.12
N ASN A 270 -27.71 -12.14 -0.02
CA ASN A 270 -27.72 -13.04 -1.17
C ASN A 270 -26.33 -13.16 -1.81
N THR A 271 -25.57 -12.07 -1.87
CA THR A 271 -24.24 -12.10 -2.48
C THR A 271 -23.26 -12.85 -1.59
N PHE A 272 -23.16 -12.52 -0.31
CA PHE A 272 -22.12 -13.05 0.56
C PHE A 272 -22.52 -14.34 1.28
N GLY A 273 -23.81 -14.59 1.53
CA GLY A 273 -24.28 -15.81 2.21
C GLY A 273 -23.45 -16.11 3.47
N ASP A 274 -22.91 -17.31 3.57
CA ASP A 274 -22.17 -17.78 4.75
C ASP A 274 -20.84 -17.07 5.03
N ILE A 275 -20.29 -16.30 4.07
CA ILE A 275 -19.08 -15.50 4.32
C ILE A 275 -19.39 -14.14 4.94
N LEU A 276 -20.66 -13.71 4.99
CA LEU A 276 -21.06 -12.50 5.69
C LEU A 276 -21.01 -12.70 7.20
N PHE A 277 -20.32 -11.82 7.91
CA PHE A 277 -20.36 -11.79 9.37
C PHE A 277 -21.48 -10.86 9.83
N THR A 278 -22.39 -11.41 10.63
CA THR A 278 -23.45 -10.66 11.33
C THR A 278 -23.23 -10.82 12.84
N PRO A 279 -23.29 -9.72 13.62
CA PRO A 279 -23.09 -9.81 15.07
C PRO A 279 -24.30 -10.44 15.75
N ASN A 280 -24.05 -11.22 16.82
CA ASN A 280 -25.11 -11.83 17.63
C ASN A 280 -25.87 -10.82 18.50
N THR A 281 -25.24 -9.69 18.82
CA THR A 281 -25.78 -8.61 19.67
C THR A 281 -25.55 -7.25 19.01
N GLU A 282 -26.45 -6.29 19.25
CA GLU A 282 -26.33 -4.94 18.68
C GLU A 282 -25.16 -4.13 19.26
N SER A 283 -24.64 -4.50 20.43
CA SER A 283 -23.42 -3.91 20.98
C SER A 283 -22.47 -5.02 21.40
N VAL A 284 -21.19 -4.78 21.12
CA VAL A 284 -20.09 -5.59 21.60
C VAL A 284 -19.18 -4.71 22.45
N LYS A 285 -18.66 -5.28 23.54
CA LYS A 285 -17.70 -4.58 24.40
C LYS A 285 -16.35 -4.46 23.72
N GLU A 286 -16.02 -5.37 22.82
CA GLU A 286 -14.74 -5.45 22.14
C GLU A 286 -14.94 -5.98 20.72
N PHE A 287 -14.10 -5.56 19.78
CA PHE A 287 -14.15 -6.11 18.44
C PHE A 287 -13.62 -7.55 18.41
N PRO A 288 -14.19 -8.44 17.57
CA PRO A 288 -13.60 -9.75 17.36
C PRO A 288 -12.19 -9.61 16.73
N SER A 289 -11.40 -10.67 16.80
CA SER A 289 -10.05 -10.68 16.27
C SER A 289 -10.01 -10.95 14.75
N PRO A 290 -8.98 -10.48 14.02
CA PRO A 290 -8.78 -10.87 12.64
C PRO A 290 -8.81 -12.39 12.42
N ASP A 291 -8.22 -13.17 13.34
CA ASP A 291 -8.17 -14.63 13.25
C ASP A 291 -9.58 -15.26 13.38
N SER A 292 -10.39 -14.81 14.34
CA SER A 292 -11.78 -15.28 14.51
C SER A 292 -12.70 -14.93 13.34
N LEU A 293 -12.32 -13.92 12.55
CA LEU A 293 -13.05 -13.39 11.41
C LEU A 293 -12.43 -13.79 10.07
N LYS A 294 -11.54 -14.78 10.05
CA LYS A 294 -10.96 -15.28 8.80
C LYS A 294 -12.03 -15.65 7.79
N ARG A 295 -11.80 -15.21 6.55
CA ARG A 295 -12.69 -15.39 5.39
C ARG A 295 -14.10 -14.84 5.61
N ARG A 296 -14.23 -13.78 6.41
CA ARG A 296 -15.49 -13.05 6.62
C ARG A 296 -15.52 -11.68 5.95
N ILE A 297 -16.71 -11.29 5.50
CA ILE A 297 -17.06 -9.94 5.06
C ILE A 297 -17.81 -9.25 6.18
N ILE A 298 -17.43 -8.01 6.49
CA ILE A 298 -17.94 -7.23 7.61
C ILE A 298 -18.53 -5.92 7.08
N ILE A 299 -19.76 -5.58 7.46
CA ILE A 299 -20.36 -4.29 7.09
C ILE A 299 -20.11 -3.25 8.18
N SER A 300 -19.66 -2.07 7.77
CA SER A 300 -19.40 -0.92 8.62
C SER A 300 -20.16 0.31 8.12
N THR A 301 -21.21 0.74 8.80
CA THR A 301 -21.99 1.92 8.43
C THR A 301 -22.67 2.57 9.65
N LYS A 302 -23.35 3.70 9.43
CA LYS A 302 -24.15 4.40 10.44
C LYS A 302 -25.46 3.63 10.62
N PRO A 303 -25.86 3.28 11.86
CA PRO A 303 -27.16 2.65 12.08
C PRO A 303 -28.32 3.55 11.65
N PRO A 304 -29.44 3.00 11.13
CA PRO A 304 -30.65 3.77 10.86
C PRO A 304 -31.15 4.52 12.11
N LYS A 305 -31.67 5.73 11.94
CA LYS A 305 -32.21 6.56 13.05
C LYS A 305 -33.45 5.88 13.64
N GLU A 306 -33.42 5.56 14.94
CA GLU A 306 -34.61 5.11 15.69
C GLU A 306 -35.42 6.35 16.12
N TYR A 307 -36.56 6.61 15.47
CA TYR A 307 -37.51 7.59 15.99
C TYR A 307 -38.45 6.92 16.98
N LEU A 308 -38.16 7.06 18.28
CA LEU A 308 -39.14 6.81 19.33
C LEU A 308 -40.17 7.94 19.27
N GLY A 309 -41.43 7.60 18.98
CA GLY A 309 -42.53 8.55 18.82
C GLY A 309 -42.73 9.43 20.04
N ALA A 310 -42.25 10.67 19.96
CA ALA A 310 -42.55 11.71 20.94
C ALA A 310 -43.79 12.49 20.47
N LYS A 311 -44.76 12.55 21.39
CA LYS A 311 -46.09 13.15 21.27
C LYS A 311 -46.09 14.53 20.60
N GLU A 312 -47.08 14.74 19.74
CA GLU A 312 -47.45 16.01 19.12
C GLU A 312 -47.46 17.16 20.14
N LYS A 313 -46.75 18.24 19.83
CA LYS A 313 -47.07 19.58 20.30
C LYS A 313 -47.02 20.57 19.14
N ASP A 314 -48.11 21.33 19.11
CA ASP A 314 -48.56 22.41 18.24
C ASP A 314 -47.57 23.17 17.34
N LYS A 315 -48.09 23.50 16.16
CA LYS A 315 -47.53 24.40 15.16
C LYS A 315 -47.63 25.86 15.64
N GLY A 316 -46.54 26.61 15.47
CA GLY A 316 -46.53 28.07 15.45
C GLY A 316 -45.78 28.52 14.20
N ASP A 317 -46.46 29.32 13.39
CA ASP A 317 -46.06 29.93 12.11
C ASP A 317 -45.11 31.12 12.33
N ASP A 318 -44.17 31.38 11.40
CA ASP A 318 -43.88 32.73 10.88
C ASP A 318 -42.64 32.78 9.93
N SER A 319 -42.95 33.02 8.66
CA SER A 319 -42.40 34.00 7.68
C SER A 319 -40.89 34.22 7.44
N GLN A 320 -40.52 33.94 6.17
CA GLN A 320 -39.85 34.78 5.15
C GLN A 320 -38.53 35.53 5.45
N HIS A 321 -37.49 35.27 4.64
CA HIS A 321 -36.73 36.32 3.93
C HIS A 321 -35.92 35.77 2.73
N GLU A 322 -36.05 36.47 1.59
CA GLU A 322 -35.48 36.17 0.27
C GLU A 322 -33.95 36.43 0.17
N LYS A 323 -33.29 35.65 -0.71
CA LYS A 323 -31.89 35.83 -1.16
C LYS A 323 -31.83 36.71 -2.41
N GLY A 324 -31.00 37.75 -2.38
CA GLY A 324 -30.50 38.43 -3.58
C GLY A 324 -29.17 37.81 -4.05
N LYS A 325 -29.10 37.45 -5.34
CA LYS A 325 -27.86 37.11 -6.06
C LYS A 325 -27.31 38.38 -6.71
N GLU A 326 -25.98 38.52 -6.76
CA GLU A 326 -25.34 39.28 -7.83
C GLU A 326 -23.97 38.69 -8.19
N ASP A 327 -23.77 38.59 -9.50
CA ASP A 327 -22.66 37.95 -10.20
C ASP A 327 -21.45 38.90 -10.35
N GLY A 328 -20.24 38.34 -10.27
CA GLY A 328 -18.99 39.05 -10.60
C GLY A 328 -18.04 38.14 -11.38
N LYS A 329 -18.01 38.31 -12.71
CA LYS A 329 -17.07 37.67 -13.64
C LYS A 329 -15.75 38.46 -13.69
N ALA A 330 -14.61 37.79 -13.60
CA ALA A 330 -13.35 38.28 -14.16
C ALA A 330 -12.46 37.12 -14.64
N SER A 331 -11.91 37.31 -15.84
CA SER A 331 -11.06 36.44 -16.65
C SER A 331 -9.56 36.65 -16.37
N GLY A 332 -8.75 35.60 -16.57
CA GLY A 332 -7.29 35.69 -16.66
C GLY A 332 -6.65 34.31 -16.85
N GLU A 333 -5.68 34.22 -17.75
CA GLU A 333 -5.13 33.02 -18.40
C GLU A 333 -3.99 32.32 -17.61
N ASP A 334 -3.84 31.03 -17.91
CA ASP A 334 -2.63 30.19 -17.99
C ASP A 334 -1.69 29.92 -16.78
N GLU A 335 -1.14 28.69 -16.84
CA GLU A 335 -0.06 28.07 -16.05
C GLU A 335 -0.43 27.30 -14.75
N ALA A 336 -0.70 25.99 -14.90
CA ALA A 336 -0.74 25.03 -13.79
C ALA A 336 0.14 23.79 -14.08
N TRP A 337 1.46 24.00 -14.15
CA TRP A 337 2.43 22.92 -13.91
C TRP A 337 2.91 22.99 -12.45
N GLY A 338 2.86 21.85 -11.78
CA GLY A 338 2.92 21.75 -10.32
C GLY A 338 4.12 22.42 -9.65
N LYS A 339 3.85 23.20 -8.61
CA LYS A 339 4.84 23.57 -7.60
C LYS A 339 5.21 22.35 -6.76
N GLU A 340 6.51 22.21 -6.56
CA GLU A 340 7.13 21.22 -5.69
C GLU A 340 6.59 21.31 -4.26
N VAL A 341 6.22 20.14 -3.71
CA VAL A 341 6.03 19.98 -2.26
C VAL A 341 7.39 20.17 -1.60
N PRO A 342 7.58 21.14 -0.68
CA PRO A 342 8.85 21.34 -0.03
C PRO A 342 9.36 20.04 0.60
N SER A 343 10.65 19.79 0.39
CA SER A 343 11.39 18.73 1.05
C SER A 343 11.06 18.70 2.54
N LEU A 344 10.84 17.51 3.08
CA LEU A 344 10.61 17.18 4.49
C LEU A 344 11.75 17.66 5.40
N ARG A 345 11.92 18.98 5.56
CA ARG A 345 12.46 19.57 6.79
C ARG A 345 11.26 19.81 7.68
N GLY A 346 11.30 19.29 8.90
CA GLY A 346 10.30 19.56 9.91
C GLY A 346 10.11 21.08 10.02
N GLY A 347 8.93 21.55 9.61
CA GLY A 347 8.51 22.92 9.87
C GLY A 347 8.35 23.07 11.37
N THR A 348 9.17 23.93 11.97
CA THR A 348 8.85 24.54 13.25
C THR A 348 7.56 25.34 13.10
N ILE A 349 6.69 25.27 14.12
CA ILE A 349 5.33 25.86 14.16
C ILE A 349 5.31 27.41 14.02
N GLU A 350 6.47 28.06 13.94
CA GLU A 350 6.55 29.52 13.90
C GLU A 350 6.28 30.16 12.52
N ASP A 351 6.28 29.40 11.43
CA ASP A 351 6.10 29.96 10.07
C ASP A 351 4.64 30.00 9.57
N TYR A 352 3.65 29.64 10.40
CA TYR A 352 2.22 29.67 10.03
C TYR A 352 1.36 30.50 11.00
N LYS A 353 1.89 31.63 11.47
CA LYS A 353 1.14 32.56 12.34
C LYS A 353 0.25 33.56 11.61
N ASP A 354 0.11 33.47 10.30
CA ASP A 354 -0.78 34.38 9.57
C ASP A 354 -1.57 33.61 8.52
N ASN A 355 -2.72 33.11 8.96
CA ASN A 355 -3.93 32.90 8.16
C ASN A 355 -5.06 32.67 9.17
N ASN A 356 -5.83 33.73 9.45
CA ASN A 356 -7.17 33.56 9.98
C ASN A 356 -7.95 32.70 8.97
N VAL A 357 -8.23 31.45 9.32
CA VAL A 357 -9.12 30.57 8.57
C VAL A 357 -10.23 30.17 9.51
N ASP A 358 -11.45 30.47 9.09
CA ASP A 358 -12.67 30.56 9.86
C ASP A 358 -13.00 29.30 10.68
N GLU A 359 -13.64 29.50 11.84
CA GLU A 359 -14.16 28.45 12.73
C GLU A 359 -15.30 27.61 12.10
N GLU A 360 -15.59 27.76 10.81
CA GLU A 360 -16.71 27.11 10.12
C GLU A 360 -16.44 25.64 9.73
N ASP A 361 -15.17 25.21 9.67
CA ASP A 361 -14.76 23.84 9.29
C ASP A 361 -15.12 22.73 10.31
N LEU A 362 -15.70 23.08 11.47
CA LEU A 362 -16.11 22.11 12.49
C LEU A 362 -17.57 21.64 12.33
N ASN A 363 -18.35 22.25 11.42
CA ASN A 363 -19.78 22.00 11.27
C ASN A 363 -20.20 21.34 9.94
N ASP A 364 -19.28 21.05 9.03
CA ASP A 364 -19.63 20.71 7.64
C ASP A 364 -20.01 19.22 7.38
N ASP A 365 -20.50 18.51 8.40
CA ASP A 365 -21.07 17.15 8.24
C ASP A 365 -22.57 17.08 8.62
N ASP A 366 -23.21 18.19 8.97
CA ASP A 366 -24.66 18.22 9.19
C ASP A 366 -25.35 18.55 7.85
N GLU A 367 -25.43 17.55 6.97
CA GLU A 367 -26.46 17.55 5.93
C GLU A 367 -27.82 17.67 6.63
N SER A 368 -28.48 18.79 6.35
CA SER A 368 -29.83 19.09 6.80
C SER A 368 -30.81 18.26 5.97
N ASP A 369 -30.96 16.99 6.35
CA ASP A 369 -32.02 16.13 5.81
C ASP A 369 -33.38 16.59 6.37
N GLU A 370 -34.03 17.53 5.67
CA GLU A 370 -35.49 17.61 5.71
C GLU A 370 -36.07 16.40 4.97
N SER A 371 -36.25 15.30 5.71
CA SER A 371 -37.06 14.17 5.26
C SER A 371 -38.28 14.01 6.18
N ASP A 372 -39.43 13.90 5.53
CA ASP A 372 -40.76 13.90 6.11
C ASP A 372 -40.95 12.95 7.30
N LYS A 373 -41.75 13.42 8.27
CA LYS A 373 -42.21 12.68 9.44
C LYS A 373 -43.04 11.45 9.03
N LEU A 374 -42.41 10.28 8.90
CA LEU A 374 -43.10 8.99 8.85
C LEU A 374 -42.58 8.07 9.97
N PRO A 375 -43.47 7.56 10.85
CA PRO A 375 -43.08 6.70 11.96
C PRO A 375 -43.04 5.26 11.49
N HIS A 376 -41.86 4.71 11.19
CA HIS A 376 -41.78 3.30 10.87
C HIS A 376 -40.36 2.74 11.05
N ASN A 377 -40.25 1.64 11.80
CA ASN A 377 -39.01 0.89 12.05
C ASN A 377 -38.73 -0.04 10.85
N VAL A 378 -38.35 0.50 9.68
CA VAL A 378 -38.55 -0.20 8.37
C VAL A 378 -37.40 -1.07 7.88
N ALA A 379 -36.16 -0.91 8.32
CA ALA A 379 -35.04 -1.72 7.81
C ALA A 379 -34.28 -2.49 8.92
N PRO A 380 -34.95 -3.34 9.72
CA PRO A 380 -34.30 -4.08 10.79
C PRO A 380 -33.25 -5.07 10.24
N GLU A 381 -33.43 -5.54 9.01
CA GLU A 381 -32.49 -6.41 8.31
C GLU A 381 -31.18 -5.70 8.02
N TYR A 382 -31.23 -4.48 7.47
CA TYR A 382 -30.06 -3.67 7.20
C TYR A 382 -29.26 -3.37 8.48
N ARG A 383 -29.95 -3.00 9.57
CA ARG A 383 -29.33 -2.79 10.87
C ARG A 383 -28.61 -4.04 11.40
N ARG A 384 -29.22 -5.22 11.25
CA ARG A 384 -28.62 -6.50 11.68
C ARG A 384 -27.34 -6.87 10.92
N LEU A 385 -27.11 -6.30 9.74
CA LEU A 385 -25.87 -6.52 8.99
C LEU A 385 -24.68 -5.77 9.58
N ILE A 386 -24.92 -4.69 10.32
CA ILE A 386 -23.88 -3.76 10.71
C ILE A 386 -23.08 -4.33 11.89
N ALA A 387 -21.85 -4.76 11.60
CA ALA A 387 -20.93 -5.30 12.60
C ALA A 387 -20.04 -4.21 13.22
N ILE A 388 -19.74 -3.14 12.47
CA ILE A 388 -18.96 -1.99 12.97
C ILE A 388 -19.85 -0.74 12.86
N HIS A 389 -20.36 -0.28 14.00
CA HIS A 389 -21.20 0.90 14.06
C HIS A 389 -20.37 2.18 13.91
N ALA A 390 -20.60 2.92 12.81
CA ALA A 390 -20.09 4.27 12.64
C ALA A 390 -20.95 5.26 13.43
N GLY A 391 -20.32 6.18 14.15
CA GLY A 391 -21.05 7.19 14.91
C GLY A 391 -20.17 8.32 15.39
N LYS A 392 -20.67 9.56 15.23
CA LYS A 392 -20.10 10.79 15.77
C LYS A 392 -21.10 11.31 16.83
N PRO A 393 -20.77 11.22 18.13
CA PRO A 393 -21.62 11.80 19.18
C PRO A 393 -21.88 13.28 18.92
N LYS A 394 -23.06 13.76 19.34
CA LYS A 394 -23.34 15.21 19.33
C LYS A 394 -22.45 15.89 20.37
N GLY A 395 -21.65 16.87 19.94
CA GLY A 395 -20.74 17.64 20.79
C GLY A 395 -19.38 17.89 20.14
N GLY A 396 -18.51 18.61 20.84
CA GLY A 396 -17.14 18.86 20.38
C GLY A 396 -16.27 17.60 20.33
N LEU A 397 -15.05 17.76 19.82
CA LEU A 397 -14.09 16.66 19.62
C LEU A 397 -13.82 15.84 20.90
N GLU A 398 -13.84 16.47 22.07
CA GLU A 398 -13.69 15.76 23.35
C GLU A 398 -14.79 14.72 23.58
N GLU A 399 -16.05 15.04 23.23
CA GLU A 399 -17.17 14.10 23.33
C GLU A 399 -17.00 12.93 22.35
N CYS A 400 -16.55 13.25 21.13
CA CYS A 400 -16.29 12.26 20.09
C CYS A 400 -15.18 11.27 20.49
N LEU A 401 -14.21 11.70 21.30
CA LEU A 401 -13.11 10.86 21.77
C LEU A 401 -13.41 10.13 23.09
N LYS A 402 -14.58 10.33 23.71
CA LYS A 402 -14.97 9.56 24.91
C LYS A 402 -15.15 8.07 24.59
N VAL A 403 -14.56 7.24 25.43
CA VAL A 403 -14.66 5.78 25.37
C VAL A 403 -15.81 5.30 26.25
N ASP A 404 -16.72 4.52 25.67
CA ASP A 404 -17.77 3.80 26.38
C ASP A 404 -17.21 2.43 26.82
N PRO A 405 -17.24 2.10 28.13
CA PRO A 405 -16.68 0.85 28.66
C PRO A 405 -17.51 -0.39 28.31
N ASP A 406 -18.69 -0.26 27.71
CA ASP A 406 -19.56 -1.38 27.34
C ASP A 406 -19.86 -1.45 25.84
N LYS A 407 -19.36 -0.48 25.04
CA LYS A 407 -19.64 -0.41 23.61
C LYS A 407 -18.47 0.12 22.80
N VAL A 408 -18.11 -0.59 21.74
CA VAL A 408 -17.17 -0.10 20.71
C VAL A 408 -17.89 0.61 19.56
N ARG A 409 -17.19 1.54 18.93
CA ARG A 409 -17.64 2.25 17.72
C ARG A 409 -16.49 2.57 16.76
N ARG A 410 -16.86 3.01 15.56
CA ARG A 410 -15.97 3.67 14.60
C ARG A 410 -16.26 5.18 14.55
N LEU A 411 -15.22 5.99 14.72
CA LEU A 411 -15.24 7.43 14.43
C LEU A 411 -14.50 7.69 13.12
N SER A 412 -15.04 8.55 12.26
CA SER A 412 -14.37 9.03 11.05
C SER A 412 -14.00 10.51 11.23
N LEU A 413 -12.77 10.88 10.88
CA LEU A 413 -12.30 12.28 10.84
C LEU A 413 -11.59 12.55 9.52
N SER A 414 -11.73 13.75 8.98
CA SER A 414 -10.88 14.19 7.87
C SER A 414 -9.42 14.35 8.32
N GLU A 415 -8.47 14.36 7.38
CA GLU A 415 -7.05 14.60 7.69
C GLU A 415 -6.85 15.91 8.49
N GLN A 416 -7.58 16.98 8.17
CA GLN A 416 -7.47 18.28 8.83
C GLN A 416 -8.07 18.25 10.23
N GLN A 417 -9.19 17.54 10.41
CA GLN A 417 -9.78 17.34 11.74
C GLN A 417 -8.81 16.54 12.63
N LEU A 418 -8.15 15.51 12.09
CA LEU A 418 -7.13 14.77 12.83
C LEU A 418 -5.90 15.64 13.14
N GLU A 419 -5.44 16.50 12.22
CA GLU A 419 -4.34 17.44 12.47
C GLU A 419 -4.64 18.36 13.65
N LYS A 420 -5.82 19.01 13.64
CA LYS A 420 -6.30 19.84 14.74
C LYS A 420 -6.43 19.01 16.03
N ALA A 421 -6.97 17.80 15.94
CA ALA A 421 -7.13 16.90 17.07
C ALA A 421 -5.79 16.41 17.66
N ALA A 422 -4.79 16.15 16.83
CA ALA A 422 -3.45 15.74 17.26
C ALA A 422 -2.72 16.86 18.02
N ILE A 423 -2.96 18.12 17.65
CA ILE A 423 -2.39 19.29 18.34
C ILE A 423 -3.06 19.49 19.70
N ASN A 424 -4.40 19.51 19.73
CA ASN A 424 -5.16 19.91 20.92
C ASN A 424 -5.46 18.74 21.86
N HIS A 425 -5.60 17.53 21.32
CA HIS A 425 -6.10 16.34 21.99
C HIS A 425 -5.25 15.08 21.69
N GLY A 426 -4.00 15.23 21.21
CA GLY A 426 -3.14 14.10 20.81
C GLY A 426 -3.00 13.03 21.89
N LYS A 427 -2.88 13.48 23.15
CA LYS A 427 -2.93 12.58 24.31
C LYS A 427 -4.25 11.82 24.34
N GLN A 428 -5.42 12.47 24.28
CA GLN A 428 -6.74 11.81 24.36
C GLN A 428 -7.02 10.81 23.24
N ILE A 429 -6.52 11.05 22.01
CA ILE A 429 -6.64 10.12 20.88
C ILE A 429 -5.93 8.79 21.19
N VAL A 430 -4.69 8.87 21.68
CA VAL A 430 -3.87 7.70 22.06
C VAL A 430 -4.24 7.19 23.46
N ARG A 431 -4.65 8.08 24.37
CA ARG A 431 -4.97 7.86 25.80
C ARG A 431 -5.70 9.01 26.54
N ARG A 432 -6.76 8.69 27.29
CA ARG A 432 -7.28 9.59 28.36
C ARG A 432 -6.37 9.51 29.61
N ARG A 433 -6.13 10.61 30.35
CA ARG A 433 -5.55 10.47 31.72
C ARG A 433 -6.60 9.87 32.65
N PRO A 434 -6.27 8.85 33.47
CA PRO A 434 -7.17 8.41 34.52
C PRO A 434 -7.23 9.47 35.62
N HIS A 435 -8.44 9.80 36.07
CA HIS A 435 -8.61 10.22 37.46
C HIS A 435 -8.42 8.99 38.35
N ILE A 436 -7.83 9.20 39.53
CA ILE A 436 -7.56 8.15 40.52
C ILE A 436 -8.81 7.24 40.68
N GLY A 437 -8.65 5.96 40.36
CA GLY A 437 -9.70 4.94 40.48
C GLY A 437 -10.41 4.50 39.18
N SER A 438 -10.04 5.02 38.00
CA SER A 438 -10.65 4.64 36.71
C SER A 438 -9.64 4.04 35.72
N CYS A 439 -10.02 2.97 35.02
CA CYS A 439 -9.27 2.44 33.87
C CYS A 439 -9.39 3.43 32.70
N ALA A 440 -8.35 4.21 32.41
CA ALA A 440 -8.38 5.16 31.30
C ALA A 440 -7.87 4.52 30.01
N TRP A 441 -8.80 4.12 29.17
CA TRP A 441 -8.54 3.66 27.81
C TRP A 441 -8.40 4.85 26.85
N GLY A 442 -7.46 4.77 25.92
CA GLY A 442 -7.41 5.66 24.75
C GLY A 442 -8.48 5.30 23.74
N PHE A 443 -8.92 6.29 22.95
CA PHE A 443 -9.93 6.04 21.93
C PHE A 443 -9.48 4.93 20.97
N THR A 444 -8.27 5.03 20.42
CA THR A 444 -7.75 4.08 19.43
C THR A 444 -7.32 2.74 20.02
N GLN A 445 -7.26 2.57 21.35
CA GLN A 445 -7.01 1.24 21.94
C GLN A 445 -8.22 0.33 21.77
N ARG A 446 -9.42 0.88 21.97
CA ARG A 446 -10.66 0.10 22.02
C ARG A 446 -11.60 0.33 20.83
N ASN A 447 -11.61 1.56 20.31
CA ASN A 447 -12.44 1.98 19.19
C ASN A 447 -11.61 2.04 17.90
N ILE A 448 -12.29 2.07 16.76
CA ILE A 448 -11.66 2.26 15.46
C ILE A 448 -11.73 3.74 15.09
N LEU A 449 -10.59 4.33 14.74
CA LEU A 449 -10.50 5.64 14.12
C LEU A 449 -10.21 5.47 12.63
N ARG A 450 -11.12 5.98 11.80
CA ARG A 450 -10.94 6.15 10.36
C ARG A 450 -10.54 7.58 10.05
N VAL A 451 -9.55 7.72 9.19
CA VAL A 451 -9.04 9.00 8.70
C VAL A 451 -9.16 9.02 7.19
N TYR A 452 -9.74 10.06 6.62
CA TYR A 452 -9.95 10.17 5.17
C TYR A 452 -9.40 11.48 4.59
N PRO A 453 -9.06 11.51 3.28
CA PRO A 453 -8.56 12.72 2.63
C PRO A 453 -9.60 13.84 2.67
N LYS A 454 -9.16 15.10 2.78
CA LYS A 454 -10.06 16.26 2.72
C LYS A 454 -10.70 16.42 1.32
N GLY A 455 -11.91 16.98 1.27
CA GLY A 455 -12.66 17.17 0.01
C GLY A 455 -11.97 18.04 -1.03
N THR A 456 -11.06 18.93 -0.64
CA THR A 456 -10.28 19.76 -1.59
C THR A 456 -9.25 18.98 -2.41
N ARG A 457 -9.01 17.69 -2.11
CA ARG A 457 -8.14 16.78 -2.90
C ARG A 457 -8.89 16.20 -4.09
N ILE A 458 -9.40 17.08 -4.96
CA ILE A 458 -10.19 16.70 -6.15
C ILE A 458 -9.39 15.82 -7.12
N ASP A 459 -8.07 15.94 -7.13
CA ASP A 459 -7.13 15.16 -7.93
C ASP A 459 -6.88 13.74 -7.39
N SER A 460 -7.50 13.39 -6.26
CA SER A 460 -7.27 12.14 -5.53
C SER A 460 -5.84 11.98 -5.00
N SER A 461 -5.16 13.09 -4.71
CA SER A 461 -3.92 13.08 -3.93
C SER A 461 -4.13 12.51 -2.53
N ASN A 462 -3.05 12.11 -1.87
CA ASN A 462 -3.09 11.48 -0.55
C ASN A 462 -2.26 12.26 0.48
N TYR A 463 -2.76 12.30 1.72
CA TYR A 463 -2.11 12.94 2.87
C TYR A 463 -0.99 12.09 3.46
N ASN A 464 -0.21 12.62 4.42
CA ASN A 464 0.85 11.84 5.06
C ASN A 464 0.24 10.78 6.02
N PRO A 465 0.40 9.47 5.80
CA PRO A 465 -0.26 8.45 6.63
C PRO A 465 0.26 8.40 8.07
N LEU A 466 1.48 8.89 8.31
CA LEU A 466 2.12 8.87 9.62
C LEU A 466 1.31 9.63 10.67
N ILE A 467 0.56 10.66 10.28
CA ILE A 467 -0.29 11.39 11.22
C ILE A 467 -1.35 10.50 11.87
N GLY A 468 -1.91 9.55 11.10
CA GLY A 468 -2.84 8.56 11.62
C GLY A 468 -2.14 7.51 12.46
N TRP A 469 -1.11 6.86 11.90
CA TRP A 469 -0.46 5.72 12.56
C TRP A 469 0.25 6.10 13.88
N MET A 470 0.87 7.27 13.96
CA MET A 470 1.49 7.75 15.21
C MET A 470 0.47 7.96 16.33
N HIS A 471 -0.81 8.18 15.99
CA HIS A 471 -1.90 8.32 16.96
C HIS A 471 -2.73 7.03 17.09
N GLY A 472 -2.27 5.92 16.50
CA GLY A 472 -2.93 4.61 16.59
C GLY A 472 -4.16 4.45 15.72
N ALA A 473 -4.42 5.35 14.76
CA ALA A 473 -5.54 5.25 13.85
C ALA A 473 -5.42 4.00 12.97
N GLN A 474 -6.45 3.16 12.99
CA GLN A 474 -6.43 1.85 12.34
C GLN A 474 -6.75 1.93 10.86
N MET A 475 -7.75 2.77 10.50
CA MET A 475 -8.25 2.90 9.14
C MET A 475 -7.78 4.21 8.51
N VAL A 476 -6.52 4.24 8.09
CA VAL A 476 -5.94 5.38 7.36
C VAL A 476 -6.30 5.21 5.88
N ALA A 477 -7.41 5.82 5.44
CA ALA A 477 -8.03 5.61 4.13
C ALA A 477 -7.35 6.43 3.03
N PHE A 478 -6.99 5.77 1.94
CA PHE A 478 -6.21 6.35 0.84
C PHE A 478 -6.88 6.11 -0.52
N ASN A 479 -6.76 7.09 -1.42
CA ASN A 479 -7.13 6.96 -2.83
C ASN A 479 -6.12 6.00 -3.51
N MET A 480 -6.51 4.74 -3.71
CA MET A 480 -5.64 3.66 -4.21
C MET A 480 -5.36 3.75 -5.72
N GLN A 481 -6.19 4.48 -6.45
CA GLN A 481 -6.05 4.78 -7.88
C GLN A 481 -5.00 5.86 -8.16
N GLY A 482 -4.60 6.62 -7.15
CA GLY A 482 -3.57 7.66 -7.25
C GLY A 482 -2.15 7.10 -7.27
N TYR A 483 -1.18 8.00 -7.16
CA TYR A 483 0.24 7.65 -7.02
C TYR A 483 0.97 8.71 -6.19
N GLY A 484 2.23 8.42 -5.84
CA GLY A 484 3.11 9.35 -5.15
C GLY A 484 3.52 8.91 -3.75
N ARG A 485 4.35 9.75 -3.11
CA ARG A 485 5.11 9.43 -1.90
C ARG A 485 4.25 8.87 -0.77
N SER A 486 3.12 9.49 -0.48
CA SER A 486 2.22 9.03 0.59
C SER A 486 1.70 7.62 0.33
N LEU A 487 1.32 7.31 -0.92
CA LEU A 487 0.83 5.99 -1.30
C LEU A 487 1.96 4.95 -1.27
N TRP A 488 3.20 5.34 -1.59
CA TRP A 488 4.37 4.47 -1.45
C TRP A 488 4.60 4.06 0.02
N LEU A 489 4.46 5.00 0.96
CA LEU A 489 4.54 4.71 2.40
C LEU A 489 3.46 3.72 2.83
N MET A 490 2.24 3.93 2.36
CA MET A 490 1.13 3.03 2.61
C MET A 490 1.45 1.61 2.09
N HIS A 491 1.86 1.47 0.83
CA HIS A 491 2.26 0.17 0.29
C HIS A 491 3.43 -0.44 1.07
N GLY A 492 4.40 0.36 1.49
CA GLY A 492 5.53 -0.09 2.30
C GLY A 492 5.12 -0.65 3.65
N MET A 493 4.29 0.08 4.40
CA MET A 493 3.78 -0.34 5.72
C MET A 493 3.09 -1.70 5.65
N PHE A 494 2.22 -1.89 4.66
CA PHE A 494 1.45 -3.13 4.52
C PHE A 494 2.19 -4.25 3.77
N ARG A 495 3.49 -4.11 3.47
CA ARG A 495 4.37 -5.26 3.19
C ARG A 495 4.73 -6.02 4.47
N ALA A 496 4.55 -5.42 5.65
CA ALA A 496 4.76 -6.08 6.93
C ALA A 496 3.77 -7.22 7.16
N ASN A 497 4.10 -8.11 8.10
CA ASN A 497 3.24 -9.22 8.54
C ASN A 497 2.75 -10.10 7.37
N GLY A 498 3.66 -10.47 6.47
CA GLY A 498 3.36 -11.31 5.32
C GLY A 498 2.47 -10.65 4.26
N GLY A 499 2.27 -9.33 4.30
CA GLY A 499 1.44 -8.63 3.33
C GLY A 499 -0.05 -8.84 3.50
N CYS A 500 -0.50 -9.33 4.67
CA CYS A 500 -1.88 -9.76 4.87
C CYS A 500 -2.91 -8.62 5.02
N GLY A 501 -2.45 -7.36 5.04
CA GLY A 501 -3.28 -6.16 5.17
C GLY A 501 -3.67 -5.79 6.61
N TYR A 502 -3.20 -6.55 7.60
CA TYR A 502 -3.33 -6.27 9.04
C TYR A 502 -1.94 -6.25 9.69
N VAL A 503 -1.58 -5.13 10.32
CA VAL A 503 -0.28 -4.97 11.01
C VAL A 503 -0.56 -4.63 12.46
N LYS A 504 -0.10 -5.45 13.42
CA LYS A 504 -0.32 -5.21 14.84
C LYS A 504 0.33 -3.87 15.22
N LYS A 505 -0.40 -3.05 15.96
CA LYS A 505 0.15 -1.80 16.49
C LYS A 505 1.29 -2.11 17.48
N PRO A 506 2.31 -1.24 17.57
CA PRO A 506 3.34 -1.36 18.60
C PRO A 506 2.73 -1.36 19.99
N ASP A 507 3.34 -2.10 20.93
CA ASP A 507 2.78 -2.27 22.27
C ASP A 507 2.65 -0.94 23.02
N PHE A 508 3.49 0.07 22.75
CA PHE A 508 3.34 1.42 23.33
C PHE A 508 2.09 2.20 22.86
N LEU A 509 1.38 1.74 21.82
CA LEU A 509 0.07 2.25 21.41
C LEU A 509 -1.10 1.41 21.95
N LEU A 510 -0.81 0.28 22.60
CA LEU A 510 -1.78 -0.68 23.13
C LEU A 510 -1.79 -0.71 24.65
N GLU A 511 -0.61 -0.67 25.25
CA GLU A 511 -0.34 -0.85 26.67
C GLU A 511 0.03 0.48 27.34
N THR A 512 -0.05 0.49 28.67
CA THR A 512 0.39 1.63 29.47
C THR A 512 1.86 1.44 29.86
N GLY A 513 2.70 2.43 29.60
CA GLY A 513 4.10 2.41 30.03
C GLY A 513 4.25 2.46 31.55
N PRO A 514 5.48 2.27 32.08
CA PRO A 514 5.78 2.56 33.50
C PRO A 514 5.26 3.97 33.87
N ASP A 515 4.76 4.14 35.09
CA ASP A 515 4.29 5.43 35.62
C ASP A 515 3.13 6.10 34.86
N ASN A 516 2.30 5.32 34.13
CA ASN A 516 1.18 5.86 33.36
C ASN A 516 1.62 6.82 32.24
N GLU A 517 2.82 6.65 31.69
CA GLU A 517 3.30 7.42 30.54
C GLU A 517 2.55 7.06 29.24
N VAL A 518 2.44 8.03 28.34
CA VAL A 518 1.77 7.91 27.04
C VAL A 518 2.75 8.24 25.96
N PHE A 519 2.74 7.45 24.89
CA PHE A 519 3.47 7.80 23.69
C PHE A 519 3.01 9.17 23.16
N ASP A 520 3.94 10.11 23.15
CA ASP A 520 3.76 11.42 22.52
C ASP A 520 4.66 11.46 21.28
N PRO A 521 4.09 11.48 20.06
CA PRO A 521 4.86 11.51 18.82
C PRO A 521 5.80 12.72 18.71
N LYS A 522 5.57 13.79 19.48
CA LYS A 522 6.40 15.00 19.50
C LYS A 522 7.50 14.95 20.56
N ALA A 523 7.43 14.02 21.51
CA ALA A 523 8.47 13.88 22.52
C ALA A 523 9.77 13.38 21.89
N LYS A 524 10.89 13.94 22.34
CA LYS A 524 12.21 13.41 21.99
C LYS A 524 12.47 12.16 22.81
N LEU A 525 12.30 11.01 22.19
CA LEU A 525 12.57 9.71 22.80
C LEU A 525 14.05 9.33 22.59
N PRO A 526 14.64 8.53 23.49
CA PRO A 526 16.00 8.02 23.29
C PRO A 526 16.07 7.12 22.06
N VAL A 527 17.25 7.08 21.44
CA VAL A 527 17.53 6.17 20.33
C VAL A 527 17.48 4.73 20.83
N LYS A 528 16.65 3.90 20.20
CA LYS A 528 16.55 2.46 20.49
C LYS A 528 17.51 1.63 19.67
N THR A 529 17.77 2.04 18.43
CA THR A 529 18.66 1.35 17.49
C THR A 529 19.13 2.32 16.42
N THR A 530 20.27 2.07 15.81
CA THR A 530 20.77 2.80 14.65
C THR A 530 20.80 1.87 13.45
N LEU A 531 20.08 2.24 12.38
CA LEU A 531 20.15 1.55 11.11
C LEU A 531 21.29 2.15 10.28
N LYS A 532 22.28 1.33 9.95
CA LYS A 532 23.32 1.64 8.99
C LYS A 532 22.97 1.01 7.64
N VAL A 533 22.98 1.83 6.59
CA VAL A 533 22.61 1.45 5.23
C VAL A 533 23.78 1.76 4.30
N THR A 534 24.31 0.73 3.64
CA THR A 534 25.29 0.90 2.56
C THR A 534 24.61 0.67 1.21
N VAL A 535 24.73 1.63 0.29
CA VAL A 535 24.28 1.53 -1.09
C VAL A 535 25.47 1.17 -1.95
N TYR A 536 25.56 -0.09 -2.40
CA TYR A 536 26.68 -0.53 -3.22
C TYR A 536 26.51 -0.07 -4.66
N MET A 537 25.47 -0.54 -5.33
CA MET A 537 25.24 -0.29 -6.74
C MET A 537 23.79 -0.55 -7.16
N GLY A 538 23.44 -0.17 -8.38
CA GLY A 538 22.16 -0.48 -9.01
C GLY A 538 22.33 -1.15 -10.36
N GLU A 539 21.34 -1.94 -10.75
CA GLU A 539 21.32 -2.68 -12.02
C GLU A 539 19.88 -2.83 -12.55
N GLY A 540 19.75 -3.08 -13.85
CA GLY A 540 18.51 -3.56 -14.46
C GLY A 540 17.76 -2.54 -15.33
N TRP A 541 18.08 -1.24 -15.22
CA TRP A 541 17.40 -0.21 -16.00
C TRP A 541 17.54 -0.41 -17.51
N TYR A 542 18.69 -0.86 -17.99
CA TYR A 542 18.91 -1.07 -19.42
C TYR A 542 18.09 -2.22 -20.03
N TYR A 543 17.55 -3.13 -19.20
CA TYR A 543 16.64 -4.17 -19.65
C TYR A 543 15.19 -3.67 -19.78
N ASP A 544 14.79 -2.81 -18.84
CA ASP A 544 13.40 -2.37 -18.70
C ASP A 544 13.11 -1.09 -19.48
N PHE A 545 14.15 -0.30 -19.78
CA PHE A 545 14.04 1.00 -20.44
C PHE A 545 14.83 1.08 -21.75
N LYS A 546 14.34 1.93 -22.67
CA LYS A 546 15.10 2.27 -23.87
C LYS A 546 16.34 3.07 -23.48
N HIS A 547 17.42 2.90 -24.25
CA HIS A 547 18.68 3.62 -23.98
C HIS A 547 18.56 5.15 -24.03
N THR A 548 17.51 5.73 -24.63
CA THR A 548 17.26 7.18 -24.64
C THR A 548 16.11 7.59 -23.71
N HIS A 549 15.76 6.77 -22.72
CA HIS A 549 14.60 7.01 -21.88
C HIS A 549 14.82 8.16 -20.89
N PHE A 550 15.98 8.17 -20.25
CA PHE A 550 16.35 9.15 -19.23
C PHE A 550 17.08 10.35 -19.85
N ASP A 551 18.06 10.08 -20.72
CA ASP A 551 18.70 11.14 -21.51
C ASP A 551 18.73 10.76 -23.00
N GLN A 552 18.40 11.74 -23.86
CA GLN A 552 18.42 11.60 -25.30
C GLN A 552 19.84 11.54 -25.88
N TYR A 553 20.82 12.10 -25.19
CA TYR A 553 22.15 12.39 -25.70
C TYR A 553 23.26 11.60 -25.01
N SER A 554 22.97 11.00 -23.85
CA SER A 554 23.92 10.18 -23.11
C SER A 554 23.23 9.14 -22.19
N PRO A 555 23.99 8.19 -21.62
CA PRO A 555 23.47 7.32 -20.58
C PRO A 555 23.07 8.11 -19.32
N PRO A 556 22.28 7.52 -18.40
CA PRO A 556 21.73 8.23 -17.25
C PRO A 556 22.77 8.58 -16.18
N ASP A 557 22.51 9.69 -15.49
CA ASP A 557 23.27 10.20 -14.34
C ASP A 557 22.59 9.85 -13.01
N PHE A 558 22.62 8.57 -12.62
CA PHE A 558 21.84 8.12 -11.46
C PHE A 558 22.42 8.51 -10.10
N TYR A 559 21.54 8.92 -9.18
CA TYR A 559 21.80 9.01 -7.75
C TYR A 559 20.67 8.38 -6.91
N THR A 560 21.01 7.91 -5.72
CA THR A 560 20.05 7.27 -4.80
C THR A 560 19.80 8.15 -3.59
N ARG A 561 18.54 8.35 -3.25
CA ARG A 561 18.07 8.98 -2.00
C ARG A 561 17.64 7.88 -1.04
N VAL A 562 18.17 7.91 0.18
CA VAL A 562 17.84 6.97 1.25
C VAL A 562 17.42 7.75 2.48
N GLY A 563 16.28 7.42 3.07
CA GLY A 563 15.76 8.14 4.21
C GLY A 563 14.76 7.36 5.04
N ILE A 564 14.35 7.95 6.13
CA ILE A 564 13.39 7.40 7.08
C ILE A 564 12.11 8.24 7.04
N ALA A 565 10.97 7.58 6.94
CA ALA A 565 9.67 8.13 7.25
C ALA A 565 9.17 7.50 8.56
N GLY A 566 8.92 8.30 9.58
CA GLY A 566 8.50 7.83 10.89
C GLY A 566 8.08 8.99 11.77
N VAL A 567 8.39 8.92 13.06
CA VAL A 567 8.24 10.08 13.94
C VAL A 567 9.08 11.27 13.46
N PRO A 568 8.70 12.51 13.78
CA PRO A 568 9.43 13.70 13.32
C PRO A 568 10.92 13.69 13.68
N SER A 569 11.30 13.13 14.84
CA SER A 569 12.69 13.02 15.29
C SER A 569 13.56 12.08 14.45
N ASP A 570 12.94 11.06 13.84
CA ASP A 570 13.64 10.03 13.06
C ASP A 570 13.63 10.37 11.56
N THR A 571 12.78 11.30 11.14
CA THR A 571 12.54 11.61 9.72
C THR A 571 13.71 12.40 9.13
N VAL A 572 14.42 11.77 8.19
CA VAL A 572 15.56 12.37 7.48
C VAL A 572 15.72 11.73 6.10
N MET A 573 16.21 12.49 5.12
CA MET A 573 16.55 11.98 3.78
C MET A 573 17.98 12.38 3.43
N LYS A 574 18.80 11.41 3.03
CA LYS A 574 20.18 11.57 2.57
C LYS A 574 20.26 11.15 1.10
N LYS A 575 21.30 11.56 0.39
CA LYS A 575 21.52 11.19 -1.02
C LYS A 575 22.96 10.81 -1.27
N THR A 576 23.18 9.88 -2.19
CA THR A 576 24.49 9.58 -2.76
C THR A 576 24.92 10.70 -3.72
N LYS A 577 26.17 10.64 -4.16
CA LYS A 577 26.62 11.35 -5.36
C LYS A 577 25.93 10.78 -6.60
N ALA A 578 25.79 11.62 -7.62
CA ALA A 578 25.42 11.16 -8.95
C ALA A 578 26.60 10.46 -9.60
N ILE A 579 26.33 9.37 -10.31
CA ILE A 579 27.30 8.68 -11.16
C ILE A 579 26.93 8.98 -12.60
N GLU A 580 27.79 9.74 -13.26
CA GLU A 580 27.55 10.25 -14.61
C GLU A 580 27.70 9.16 -15.69
N ASP A 581 26.91 9.26 -16.76
CA ASP A 581 27.00 8.49 -18.00
C ASP A 581 27.01 6.96 -17.77
N ASN A 582 26.24 6.43 -16.80
CA ASN A 582 26.34 5.00 -16.42
C ASN A 582 25.02 4.31 -16.04
N TRP A 583 24.67 3.27 -16.82
CA TRP A 583 23.53 2.36 -16.56
C TRP A 583 23.72 1.42 -15.35
N LEU A 584 24.95 1.28 -14.86
CA LEU A 584 25.37 0.41 -13.76
C LEU A 584 26.07 1.22 -12.66
N PRO A 585 25.37 2.18 -12.03
CA PRO A 585 25.98 3.08 -11.06
C PRO A 585 26.47 2.29 -9.83
N THR A 586 27.72 2.54 -9.43
CA THR A 586 28.31 2.01 -8.19
C THR A 586 28.64 3.18 -7.27
N TRP A 587 27.91 3.29 -6.16
CA TRP A 587 28.04 4.38 -5.20
C TRP A 587 28.98 4.04 -4.04
N ASN A 588 28.85 2.84 -3.45
CA ASN A 588 29.56 2.43 -2.23
C ASN A 588 29.48 3.46 -1.09
N GLU A 589 28.30 4.07 -0.90
CA GLU A 589 28.08 5.09 0.12
C GLU A 589 27.29 4.53 1.30
N THR A 590 27.67 4.94 2.51
CA THR A 590 27.06 4.46 3.75
C THR A 590 26.42 5.59 4.54
N PHE A 591 25.22 5.33 5.05
CA PHE A 591 24.41 6.27 5.80
C PHE A 591 23.96 5.65 7.13
N GLU A 592 23.99 6.43 8.20
CA GLU A 592 23.48 6.03 9.51
C GLU A 592 22.21 6.80 9.88
N PHE A 593 21.25 6.08 10.45
CA PHE A 593 19.94 6.59 10.84
C PHE A 593 19.64 6.15 12.28
N PRO A 594 19.84 7.02 13.28
CA PRO A 594 19.40 6.75 14.64
C PRO A 594 17.87 6.76 14.71
N LEU A 595 17.28 5.73 15.30
CA LEU A 595 15.83 5.52 15.37
C LEU A 595 15.37 5.45 16.82
N SER A 596 14.46 6.36 17.19
CA SER A 596 13.79 6.35 18.49
C SER A 596 12.52 5.48 18.48
N VAL A 597 11.83 5.39 17.33
CA VAL A 597 10.61 4.61 17.15
C VAL A 597 10.70 3.75 15.89
N PRO A 598 11.60 2.75 15.86
CA PRO A 598 11.78 1.86 14.71
C PRO A 598 10.50 1.08 14.36
N GLU A 599 9.58 0.90 15.30
CA GLU A 599 8.31 0.18 15.09
C GLU A 599 7.33 0.91 14.17
N LEU A 600 7.45 2.22 14.00
CA LEU A 600 6.65 3.03 13.08
C LEU A 600 7.47 3.59 11.90
N ALA A 601 8.76 3.23 11.82
CA ALA A 601 9.67 3.75 10.82
C ALA A 601 9.65 2.90 9.54
N LEU A 602 9.65 3.60 8.39
CA LEU A 602 9.76 3.05 7.05
C LEU A 602 11.04 3.56 6.40
N LEU A 603 11.86 2.65 5.86
CA LEU A 603 12.96 2.98 4.98
C LEU A 603 12.40 3.38 3.62
N ARG A 604 12.76 4.57 3.16
CA ARG A 604 12.43 5.09 1.84
C ARG A 604 13.67 5.11 0.98
N ILE A 605 13.55 4.57 -0.22
CA ILE A 605 14.60 4.56 -1.23
C ILE A 605 14.00 5.10 -2.52
N GLU A 606 14.66 6.09 -3.12
CA GLU A 606 14.27 6.65 -4.41
C GLU A 606 15.53 6.80 -5.26
N VAL A 607 15.49 6.35 -6.51
CA VAL A 607 16.55 6.59 -7.50
C VAL A 607 16.04 7.62 -8.48
N HIS A 608 16.88 8.61 -8.75
CA HIS A 608 16.61 9.68 -9.68
C HIS A 608 17.79 9.80 -10.64
N GLU A 609 17.48 10.24 -11.85
CA GLU A 609 18.47 10.66 -12.83
C GLU A 609 18.61 12.18 -12.73
N TYR A 610 19.85 12.66 -12.70
CA TYR A 610 20.15 14.07 -12.52
C TYR A 610 20.13 14.81 -13.86
N ASP A 611 19.26 15.80 -13.99
CA ASP A 611 19.22 16.69 -15.14
C ASP A 611 19.64 18.11 -14.72
N MET A 612 20.64 18.68 -15.39
CA MET A 612 21.10 20.05 -15.08
C MET A 612 20.09 21.15 -15.45
N SER A 613 19.16 20.87 -16.36
CA SER A 613 18.27 21.83 -17.00
C SER A 613 16.79 21.57 -16.77
N GLU A 614 16.41 20.35 -16.40
CA GLU A 614 15.03 19.97 -16.11
C GLU A 614 14.88 19.42 -14.69
N LYS A 615 13.69 18.91 -14.39
CA LYS A 615 13.44 18.20 -13.13
C LYS A 615 13.97 16.79 -13.25
N ASP A 616 14.81 16.38 -12.31
CA ASP A 616 15.34 15.02 -12.19
C ASP A 616 14.32 13.93 -12.54
N ASP A 617 14.71 13.06 -13.47
CA ASP A 617 13.88 11.99 -13.97
C ASP A 617 13.77 10.84 -12.95
N PHE A 618 12.59 10.22 -12.89
CA PHE A 618 12.31 9.20 -11.88
C PHE A 618 12.83 7.82 -12.29
N GLY A 619 13.86 7.33 -11.60
CA GLY A 619 14.47 6.02 -11.85
C GLY A 619 13.83 4.84 -11.10
N GLY A 620 13.14 5.10 -9.99
CA GLY A 620 12.44 4.06 -9.22
C GLY A 620 12.33 4.36 -7.73
N GLN A 621 11.46 3.66 -7.02
CA GLN A 621 11.34 3.77 -5.56
C GLN A 621 11.01 2.45 -4.89
N THR A 622 11.30 2.36 -3.60
CA THR A 622 10.71 1.35 -2.73
C THR A 622 10.56 1.90 -1.32
N CYS A 623 9.55 1.40 -0.60
CA CYS A 623 9.37 1.66 0.83
C CYS A 623 9.33 0.33 1.58
N LEU A 624 10.10 0.21 2.66
CA LEU A 624 10.26 -1.03 3.41
C LEU A 624 10.10 -0.76 4.92
N PRO A 625 9.30 -1.56 5.64
CA PRO A 625 9.14 -1.41 7.07
C PRO A 625 10.43 -1.81 7.80
N ILE A 626 10.98 -0.92 8.63
CA ILE A 626 12.29 -1.09 9.26
C ILE A 626 12.34 -2.38 10.09
N ARG A 627 11.25 -2.66 10.82
CA ARG A 627 11.12 -3.85 11.68
C ARG A 627 11.21 -5.19 10.93
N GLU A 628 10.94 -5.18 9.63
CA GLU A 628 10.88 -6.35 8.76
C GLU A 628 12.14 -6.50 7.89
N LEU A 629 13.05 -5.51 7.94
CA LEU A 629 14.28 -5.54 7.17
C LEU A 629 15.22 -6.63 7.68
N ARG A 630 15.68 -7.46 6.76
CA ARG A 630 16.75 -8.43 7.02
C ARG A 630 18.09 -7.72 6.97
N SER A 631 18.92 -7.93 8.00
CA SER A 631 20.31 -7.46 7.99
C SER A 631 21.15 -8.15 6.91
N GLY A 632 22.34 -7.62 6.64
CA GLY A 632 23.24 -8.13 5.62
C GLY A 632 23.00 -7.53 4.24
N ILE A 633 23.55 -8.17 3.21
CA ILE A 633 23.55 -7.67 1.83
C ILE A 633 22.33 -8.21 1.08
N ARG A 634 21.46 -7.34 0.58
CA ARG A 634 20.13 -7.67 0.02
C ARG A 634 19.92 -7.04 -1.36
N ALA A 635 19.19 -7.75 -2.21
CA ALA A 635 18.70 -7.26 -3.50
C ALA A 635 17.40 -6.49 -3.29
N ILE A 636 17.36 -5.21 -3.62
CA ILE A 636 16.22 -4.33 -3.39
C ILE A 636 15.51 -4.05 -4.70
N PRO A 637 14.38 -4.72 -5.01
CA PRO A 637 13.62 -4.41 -6.21
C PRO A 637 13.00 -3.02 -6.11
N LEU A 638 13.05 -2.29 -7.22
CA LEU A 638 12.43 -0.98 -7.34
C LEU A 638 11.07 -1.06 -8.03
N ASN A 639 10.25 -0.05 -7.76
CA ASN A 639 8.92 0.12 -8.30
C ASN A 639 8.84 1.45 -9.07
N SER A 640 7.94 1.50 -10.03
CA SER A 640 7.58 2.71 -10.76
C SER A 640 6.92 3.76 -9.85
N GLN A 641 6.70 4.96 -10.41
CA GLN A 641 6.00 6.03 -9.71
C GLN A 641 4.59 5.61 -9.27
N LYS A 642 3.94 4.72 -10.04
CA LYS A 642 2.63 4.12 -9.73
C LYS A 642 2.69 2.96 -8.72
N GLY A 643 3.89 2.59 -8.25
CA GLY A 643 4.09 1.49 -7.32
C GLY A 643 4.10 0.11 -7.97
N GLU A 644 4.22 0.01 -9.29
CA GLU A 644 4.35 -1.28 -10.01
C GLU A 644 5.79 -1.75 -9.96
N LYS A 645 6.04 -3.03 -9.63
CA LYS A 645 7.40 -3.57 -9.53
C LYS A 645 8.06 -3.59 -10.92
N TYR A 646 9.28 -3.07 -11.04
CA TYR A 646 10.06 -3.23 -12.26
C TYR A 646 10.54 -4.69 -12.40
N PRO A 647 10.51 -5.28 -13.61
CA PRO A 647 10.97 -6.65 -13.84
C PRO A 647 12.42 -6.89 -13.42
N SER A 648 13.32 -5.98 -13.79
CA SER A 648 14.77 -6.19 -13.70
C SER A 648 15.46 -5.22 -12.74
N VAL A 649 14.91 -4.04 -12.52
CA VAL A 649 15.59 -2.98 -11.73
C VAL A 649 15.73 -3.33 -10.25
N LYS A 650 16.97 -3.36 -9.76
CA LYS A 650 17.33 -3.66 -8.38
C LYS A 650 18.51 -2.83 -7.88
N LEU A 651 18.56 -2.57 -6.57
CA LEU A 651 19.75 -2.08 -5.88
C LEU A 651 20.38 -3.20 -5.05
N LEU A 652 21.71 -3.20 -4.94
CA LEU A 652 22.42 -4.01 -3.96
C LEU A 652 22.75 -3.14 -2.75
N MET A 653 22.20 -3.48 -1.59
CA MET A 653 22.34 -2.68 -0.37
C MET A 653 22.68 -3.56 0.82
N ARG A 654 23.38 -3.02 1.82
CA ARG A 654 23.60 -3.68 3.12
C ARG A 654 22.88 -2.96 4.24
N PHE A 655 22.25 -3.74 5.11
CA PHE A 655 21.58 -3.23 6.31
C PHE A 655 22.23 -3.79 7.57
N GLU A 656 22.55 -2.93 8.51
CA GLU A 656 23.12 -3.30 9.81
C GLU A 656 22.38 -2.56 10.92
N PHE A 657 21.91 -3.28 11.94
CA PHE A 657 21.31 -2.70 13.13
C PHE A 657 22.34 -2.67 14.25
N ILE A 658 22.61 -1.47 14.75
CA ILE A 658 23.53 -1.22 15.86
C ILE A 658 22.67 -0.84 17.06
N ASN A 659 22.73 -1.65 18.12
CA ASN A 659 21.98 -1.42 19.35
C ASN A 659 22.80 -0.65 20.38
#